data_AF-A0A1H5C985-F1
#
_entry.id   AF-A0A1H5C985-F1
#
_cell.length_a   1.000
_cell.length_b   1.000
_cell.length_c   1.000
_cell.angle_alpha   90.00
_cell.angle_beta   90.00
_cell.angle_gamma   90.00
#
_symmetry.space_group_name_H-M   'P 1'
#
loop_
_entity.id
_entity.type
_entity.pdbx_description
1 polymer ?
#
loop_
_entity_poly.entity_id
_entity_poly.type
_entity_poly.pdbx_seq_one_letter_code
_entity_poly.pdbx_strand_id
1 'polypeptide(L)'
;MTGRETERYLVDPLGVISGIVGNFEPSLEPATIAMVTEQVAQSRAGRRQLAKAIEDDPSLLTSGRTAGTPLIDRFIRALRASGAVVVVQPVCASCGKPAQRMAQHDEDGLRICVTCYNRAKGTFAPRPCAMCHRVVRPSSYDRQGRPRCNLCPPDPGVDHVEMICELVNAVDPVADRTQLRELIIRTVRQAAQRRRVAWDVEDRPELLTGAAASGTLVVRRLVAALVDHGVEGVVAPQCPFCGKTKQVISWREGLPCCLSCYQKARAKPCGRCGKVRTISTRTPQGRPMCAECARQEPCNQERCSVCGLLAAIVSHRDGVPICVGCWQMPSAVCSICGETKPCQGVGTAAPRCVNCYRRSRTAVCARCAAVHPIGGRDAEGRPLCAPCARRREPCCRCGRVRPVDGRVDDGPVCWTCIKAEPAYFRACRGCGTVTRLHRHGLCEACAATDLLAAALAGRDGSVRAELNSVRHALATSRPSTLLNWLYRPTTSAMLGQLAAGDGPVTHETLDKLTPAGPARYLREVLIAQKVLPDNDRHLRALQRWFDLRLATVDDPEDQRLLRGYLTWTHLRRLRRLGNPATPGSTNSIKNEITSAIGLIEWLHARGRKLRACTQADLDAWCMLGGRTPRRARSFVAWCVARGVTGSAAIAAPAAAARPRVFADEDRRWRTARQLLHDDTIATIDRVAGLLVLLYGQAVSRIVRLTINDVLRADGAVQLRLGRQPLMVPEPLDTLLLGLVGTRRGKAALGHTDDHRWLFPGGLPGQALHPLTLARRLRDVGIPSRGSRNTAMIELAATLPAKILSELLGISTDSATRWAALAGTDGNGYAAELVRCATDS
;
A
#
# COMPACT_ATOMS: atom_id res chain seq x y z
N MET A 1 -25.28 -45.99 26.43
CA MET A 1 -24.48 -44.76 26.29
C MET A 1 -23.18 -45.13 25.58
N THR A 2 -23.17 -45.08 24.25
CA THR A 2 -21.99 -45.36 23.44
C THR A 2 -20.99 -44.20 23.60
N GLY A 3 -19.76 -44.52 23.99
CA GLY A 3 -18.68 -43.55 24.12
C GLY A 3 -18.46 -42.86 22.78
N ARG A 4 -18.75 -41.55 22.70
CA ARG A 4 -18.39 -40.76 21.53
C ARG A 4 -16.87 -40.67 21.46
N GLU A 5 -16.27 -41.38 20.52
CA GLU A 5 -14.90 -41.12 20.09
C GLU A 5 -14.76 -39.62 19.84
N THR A 6 -13.84 -38.98 20.56
CA THR A 6 -13.61 -37.55 20.39
C THR A 6 -12.90 -37.36 19.05
N GLU A 7 -13.55 -36.66 18.12
CA GLU A 7 -13.05 -36.49 16.75
C GLU A 7 -11.61 -35.95 16.74
N ARG A 8 -10.73 -36.52 15.89
CA ARG A 8 -9.28 -36.32 15.95
C ARG A 8 -8.85 -34.86 15.80
N TYR A 9 -9.54 -34.09 14.94
CA TYR A 9 -9.28 -32.66 14.75
C TYR A 9 -9.53 -31.80 16.00
N LEU A 10 -10.29 -32.28 16.98
CA LEU A 10 -10.56 -31.56 18.22
C LEU A 10 -9.39 -31.67 19.21
N VAL A 11 -8.79 -32.85 19.29
CA VAL A 11 -7.74 -33.21 20.23
C VAL A 11 -6.37 -32.84 19.67
N ASP A 12 -6.10 -33.23 18.41
CA ASP A 12 -4.86 -32.98 17.69
C ASP A 12 -5.11 -32.36 16.30
N PRO A 13 -5.54 -31.09 16.23
CA PRO A 13 -5.74 -30.41 14.95
C PRO A 13 -4.46 -30.29 14.12
N LEU A 14 -3.28 -30.25 14.76
CA LEU A 14 -2.00 -30.13 14.04
C LEU A 14 -1.63 -31.44 13.36
N GLY A 15 -1.71 -32.58 14.04
CA GLY A 15 -1.44 -33.88 13.43
C GLY A 15 -2.45 -34.25 12.35
N VAL A 16 -3.73 -33.86 12.49
CA VAL A 16 -4.73 -34.02 11.41
C VAL A 16 -4.34 -33.20 10.18
N ILE A 17 -4.02 -31.92 10.35
CA ILE A 17 -3.63 -31.06 9.23
C ILE A 17 -2.32 -31.56 8.59
N SER A 18 -1.30 -31.86 9.39
CA SER A 18 -0.02 -32.36 8.89
C SER A 18 -0.15 -33.69 8.17
N GLY A 19 -1.00 -34.60 8.64
CA GLY A 19 -1.28 -35.87 7.97
C GLY A 19 -1.99 -35.68 6.64
N ILE A 20 -3.08 -34.91 6.60
CA ILE A 20 -3.84 -34.70 5.36
C ILE A 20 -3.01 -33.92 4.33
N VAL A 21 -2.32 -32.85 4.74
CA VAL A 21 -1.47 -32.07 3.82
C VAL A 21 -0.27 -32.89 3.37
N GLY A 22 0.37 -33.67 4.25
CA GLY A 22 1.48 -34.54 3.89
C GLY A 22 1.11 -35.60 2.85
N ASN A 23 -0.14 -36.07 2.84
CA ASN A 23 -0.63 -36.98 1.80
C ASN A 23 -0.74 -36.30 0.42
N PHE A 24 -1.10 -35.02 0.36
CA PHE A 24 -1.17 -34.26 -0.90
C PHE A 24 0.17 -33.66 -1.32
N GLU A 25 1.04 -33.34 -0.36
CA GLU A 25 2.34 -32.68 -0.56
C GLU A 25 3.47 -33.47 0.13
N PRO A 26 3.86 -34.64 -0.39
CA PRO A 26 4.91 -35.45 0.22
C PRO A 26 6.27 -34.73 0.27
N SER A 27 6.47 -33.73 -0.59
CA SER A 27 7.68 -32.90 -0.63
C SER A 27 7.79 -31.89 0.51
N LEU A 28 6.74 -31.68 1.30
CA LEU A 28 6.78 -30.79 2.46
C LEU A 28 6.96 -31.58 3.75
N GLU A 29 7.99 -31.21 4.52
CA GLU A 29 8.22 -31.83 5.82
C GLU A 29 7.07 -31.54 6.80
N PRO A 30 6.64 -32.52 7.63
CA PRO A 30 5.59 -32.34 8.62
C PRO A 30 5.82 -31.17 9.60
N ALA A 31 7.09 -30.88 9.93
CA ALA A 31 7.47 -29.74 10.77
C ALA A 31 7.17 -28.39 10.08
N THR A 32 7.39 -28.30 8.77
CA THR A 32 7.07 -27.11 7.96
C THR A 32 5.57 -26.90 7.89
N ILE A 33 4.78 -27.97 7.71
CA ILE A 33 3.32 -27.90 7.69
C ILE A 33 2.77 -27.43 9.04
N ALA A 34 3.32 -27.95 10.15
CA ALA A 34 2.96 -27.52 11.49
C ALA A 34 3.25 -26.03 11.70
N MET A 35 4.47 -25.58 11.38
CA MET A 35 4.87 -24.17 11.48
C MET A 35 3.92 -23.25 10.67
N VAL A 36 3.62 -23.59 9.42
CA VAL A 36 2.69 -22.83 8.57
C VAL A 36 1.30 -22.79 9.18
N THR A 37 0.82 -23.91 9.72
CA THR A 37 -0.48 -24.01 10.38
C THR A 37 -0.55 -23.08 11.58
N GLU A 38 0.48 -23.04 12.42
CA GLU A 38 0.53 -22.17 13.59
C GLU A 38 0.64 -20.69 13.23
N GLN A 39 1.35 -20.37 12.15
CA GLN A 39 1.46 -18.99 11.64
C GLN A 39 0.12 -18.47 11.11
N VAL A 40 -0.63 -19.30 10.38
CA VAL A 40 -1.90 -18.91 9.73
C VAL A 40 -3.07 -18.99 10.71
N ALA A 41 -3.11 -20.03 11.54
CA ALA A 41 -4.11 -20.28 12.56
C ALA A 41 -3.48 -20.16 13.96
N GLN A 42 -3.20 -18.92 14.37
CA GLN A 42 -2.54 -18.62 15.65
C GLN A 42 -3.34 -19.07 16.88
N SER A 43 -4.66 -19.19 16.76
CA SER A 43 -5.53 -19.66 17.86
C SER A 43 -5.91 -21.13 17.67
N ARG A 44 -6.05 -21.88 18.78
CA ARG A 44 -6.49 -23.28 18.75
C ARG A 44 -7.87 -23.44 18.10
N ALA A 45 -8.77 -22.49 18.29
CA ALA A 45 -10.08 -22.45 17.61
C ALA A 45 -9.91 -22.34 16.08
N GLY A 46 -8.99 -21.50 15.61
CA GLY A 46 -8.63 -21.41 14.20
C GLY A 46 -8.02 -22.71 13.66
N ARG A 47 -7.15 -23.37 14.43
CA ARG A 47 -6.52 -24.65 14.04
C ARG A 47 -7.56 -25.75 13.89
N ARG A 48 -8.51 -25.85 14.82
CA ARG A 48 -9.63 -26.81 14.73
C ARG A 48 -10.55 -26.53 13.55
N GLN A 49 -10.86 -25.25 13.32
CA GLN A 49 -11.70 -24.87 12.18
C GLN A 49 -11.03 -25.24 10.86
N LEU A 50 -9.71 -25.08 10.77
CA LEU A 50 -8.92 -25.47 9.61
C LEU A 50 -8.85 -27.00 9.47
N ALA A 51 -8.53 -27.70 10.56
CA ALA A 51 -8.45 -29.16 10.60
C ALA A 51 -9.77 -29.81 10.20
N LYS A 52 -10.88 -29.37 10.81
CA LYS A 52 -12.22 -29.83 10.47
C LYS A 52 -12.55 -29.61 9.00
N ALA A 53 -12.30 -28.40 8.48
CA ALA A 53 -12.68 -28.09 7.11
C ALA A 53 -11.92 -28.93 6.08
N ILE A 54 -10.64 -29.21 6.33
CA ILE A 54 -9.81 -30.03 5.45
C ILE A 54 -10.10 -31.53 5.65
N GLU A 55 -10.51 -31.96 6.85
CA GLU A 55 -10.92 -33.34 7.10
C GLU A 55 -12.30 -33.66 6.51
N ASP A 56 -13.27 -32.73 6.64
CA ASP A 56 -14.61 -32.86 6.05
C ASP A 56 -14.54 -32.83 4.50
N ASP A 57 -13.66 -32.00 3.93
CA ASP A 57 -13.45 -31.91 2.49
C ASP A 57 -11.96 -31.63 2.15
N PRO A 58 -11.15 -32.69 1.95
CA PRO A 58 -9.74 -32.55 1.60
C PRO A 58 -9.53 -31.92 0.21
N SER A 59 -10.54 -31.99 -0.67
CA SER A 59 -10.46 -31.39 -2.01
C SER A 59 -10.36 -29.87 -1.98
N LEU A 60 -10.64 -29.23 -0.84
CA LEU A 60 -10.44 -27.79 -0.65
C LEU A 60 -8.98 -27.35 -0.87
N LEU A 61 -8.01 -28.26 -0.70
CA LEU A 61 -6.58 -27.98 -0.90
C LEU A 61 -6.18 -28.00 -2.39
N THR A 62 -6.90 -28.72 -3.24
CA THR A 62 -6.50 -29.04 -4.62
C THR A 62 -7.51 -28.63 -5.69
N SER A 63 -8.78 -28.44 -5.33
CA SER A 63 -9.86 -28.16 -6.29
C SER A 63 -9.78 -26.78 -6.95
N GLY A 64 -9.02 -25.84 -6.37
CA GLY A 64 -8.98 -24.44 -6.82
C GLY A 64 -10.30 -23.68 -6.65
N ARG A 65 -11.32 -24.30 -6.02
CA ARG A 65 -12.64 -23.69 -5.76
C ARG A 65 -12.62 -22.89 -4.46
N THR A 66 -13.49 -21.90 -4.38
CA THR A 66 -13.64 -21.05 -3.19
C THR A 66 -14.73 -21.54 -2.22
N ALA A 67 -14.99 -22.84 -2.16
CA ALA A 67 -15.98 -23.46 -1.28
C ALA A 67 -15.58 -23.41 0.22
N GLY A 68 -14.28 -23.30 0.52
CA GLY A 68 -13.75 -23.25 1.88
C GLY A 68 -13.94 -21.91 2.62
N THR A 69 -13.36 -21.77 3.81
CA THR A 69 -13.31 -20.47 4.52
C THR A 69 -12.12 -19.61 4.06
N PRO A 70 -12.12 -18.27 4.29
CA PRO A 70 -10.95 -17.43 4.02
C PRO A 70 -9.67 -17.82 4.78
N LEU A 71 -9.80 -18.64 5.82
CA LEU A 71 -8.66 -19.23 6.53
C LEU A 71 -7.94 -20.25 5.65
N ILE A 72 -8.67 -21.08 4.89
CA ILE A 72 -8.12 -22.09 3.98
C ILE A 72 -7.33 -21.43 2.85
N ASP A 73 -7.85 -20.35 2.25
CA ASP A 73 -7.11 -19.64 1.18
C ASP A 73 -5.80 -19.02 1.68
N ARG A 74 -5.75 -18.60 2.95
CA ARG A 74 -4.52 -18.07 3.56
C ARG A 74 -3.56 -19.21 3.87
N PHE A 75 -4.08 -20.36 4.29
CA PHE A 75 -3.31 -21.56 4.54
C PHE A 75 -2.65 -22.09 3.27
N ILE A 76 -3.42 -22.28 2.18
CA ILE A 76 -2.90 -22.70 0.86
C ILE A 76 -1.84 -21.72 0.35
N ARG A 77 -2.05 -20.40 0.48
CA ARG A 77 -1.03 -19.40 0.10
C ARG A 77 0.28 -19.56 0.89
N ALA A 78 0.17 -19.81 2.18
CA ALA A 78 1.32 -19.97 3.05
C ALA A 78 2.06 -21.29 2.75
N LEU A 79 1.33 -22.39 2.53
CA LEU A 79 1.91 -23.66 2.07
C LEU A 79 2.68 -23.48 0.75
N ARG A 80 2.08 -22.83 -0.26
CA ARG A 80 2.77 -22.55 -1.53
C ARG A 80 4.00 -21.65 -1.37
N ALA A 81 3.94 -20.67 -0.46
CA ALA A 81 5.10 -19.84 -0.15
C ALA A 81 6.22 -20.62 0.55
N SER A 82 5.88 -21.71 1.23
CA SER A 82 6.80 -22.66 1.85
C SER A 82 7.20 -23.82 0.93
N GLY A 83 6.84 -23.79 -0.36
CA GLY A 83 7.29 -24.77 -1.35
C GLY A 83 6.27 -25.84 -1.75
N ALA A 84 5.01 -25.76 -1.31
CA ALA A 84 3.94 -26.66 -1.77
C ALA A 84 3.69 -26.51 -3.28
N VAL A 85 3.60 -27.63 -4.01
CA VAL A 85 3.48 -27.67 -5.48
C VAL A 85 2.15 -28.25 -5.98
N VAL A 86 1.52 -29.14 -5.23
CA VAL A 86 0.25 -29.83 -5.53
C VAL A 86 -0.97 -29.00 -5.11
N VAL A 87 -0.91 -28.25 -4.01
CA VAL A 87 -2.03 -27.44 -3.52
C VAL A 87 -2.33 -26.29 -4.48
N VAL A 88 -3.61 -26.15 -4.83
CA VAL A 88 -4.06 -25.22 -5.86
C VAL A 88 -4.66 -23.98 -5.20
N GLN A 89 -4.13 -22.82 -5.55
CA GLN A 89 -4.66 -21.55 -5.05
C GLN A 89 -6.10 -21.35 -5.51
N PRO A 90 -7.07 -21.15 -4.59
CA PRO A 90 -8.42 -20.81 -4.98
C PRO A 90 -8.47 -19.51 -5.80
N VAL A 91 -9.23 -19.55 -6.89
CA VAL A 91 -9.46 -18.40 -7.78
C VAL A 91 -10.88 -17.86 -7.63
N CYS A 92 -11.09 -16.60 -7.98
CA CYS A 92 -12.42 -15.99 -7.93
C CYS A 92 -13.39 -16.76 -8.84
N ALA A 93 -14.47 -17.32 -8.29
CA ALA A 93 -15.47 -18.09 -9.05
C ALA A 93 -16.03 -17.32 -10.28
N SER A 94 -16.21 -16.01 -10.15
CA SER A 94 -16.69 -15.17 -11.25
C SER A 94 -15.65 -14.82 -12.35
N CYS A 95 -14.34 -14.71 -12.05
CA CYS A 95 -13.37 -14.26 -13.07
C CYS A 95 -12.15 -15.16 -13.26
N GLY A 96 -12.07 -16.27 -12.55
CA GLY A 96 -10.98 -17.24 -12.63
C GLY A 96 -9.62 -16.71 -12.19
N LYS A 97 -9.55 -15.52 -11.57
CA LYS A 97 -8.27 -14.91 -11.15
C LYS A 97 -8.00 -15.09 -9.67
N PRO A 98 -6.76 -15.36 -9.26
CA PRO A 98 -6.38 -15.35 -7.85
C PRO A 98 -6.51 -13.93 -7.29
N ALA A 99 -7.08 -13.80 -6.11
CA ALA A 99 -7.25 -12.51 -5.44
C ALA A 99 -6.86 -12.62 -3.96
N GLN A 100 -6.23 -11.56 -3.43
CA GLN A 100 -5.78 -11.59 -2.04
C GLN A 100 -6.94 -11.57 -1.02
N ARG A 101 -8.09 -10.98 -1.41
CA ARG A 101 -9.30 -10.89 -0.57
C ARG A 101 -10.53 -11.36 -1.37
N MET A 102 -11.10 -12.48 -0.93
CA MET A 102 -12.35 -13.05 -1.42
C MET A 102 -13.24 -13.29 -0.20
N ALA A 103 -14.13 -12.32 0.07
CA ALA A 103 -14.98 -12.30 1.26
C ALA A 103 -16.46 -12.10 0.90
N GLN A 104 -16.77 -11.93 -0.37
CA GLN A 104 -18.12 -11.79 -0.90
C GLN A 104 -18.49 -13.09 -1.61
N HIS A 105 -19.77 -13.42 -1.68
CA HIS A 105 -20.26 -14.62 -2.35
C HIS A 105 -21.04 -14.23 -3.62
N ASP A 106 -21.04 -15.11 -4.62
CA ASP A 106 -21.99 -15.08 -5.72
C ASP A 106 -23.32 -15.77 -5.34
N GLU A 107 -24.22 -15.90 -6.31
CA GLU A 107 -25.55 -16.49 -6.13
C GLU A 107 -25.49 -17.98 -5.78
N ASP A 108 -24.44 -18.68 -6.22
CA ASP A 108 -24.18 -20.09 -5.92
C ASP A 108 -23.46 -20.29 -4.57
N GLY A 109 -23.22 -19.21 -3.82
CA GLY A 109 -22.57 -19.26 -2.51
C GLY A 109 -21.05 -19.44 -2.58
N LEU A 110 -20.41 -19.32 -3.74
CA LEU A 110 -18.96 -19.37 -3.90
C LEU A 110 -18.33 -18.01 -3.67
N ARG A 111 -17.12 -17.97 -3.08
CA ARG A 111 -16.47 -16.68 -2.80
C ARG A 111 -15.88 -16.07 -4.07
N ILE A 112 -16.19 -14.79 -4.28
CA ILE A 112 -15.71 -13.98 -5.39
C ILE A 112 -14.84 -12.81 -4.89
N CYS A 113 -14.02 -12.27 -5.78
CA CYS A 113 -13.21 -11.09 -5.48
C CYS A 113 -14.08 -9.82 -5.41
N VAL A 114 -13.62 -8.83 -4.64
CA VAL A 114 -14.31 -7.54 -4.45
C VAL A 114 -14.63 -6.85 -5.78
N THR A 115 -13.75 -6.98 -6.77
CA THR A 115 -13.96 -6.39 -8.10
C THR A 115 -15.14 -7.03 -8.83
N CYS A 116 -15.25 -8.37 -8.79
CA CYS A 116 -16.37 -9.09 -9.41
C CYS A 116 -17.68 -8.82 -8.67
N TYR A 117 -17.65 -8.80 -7.34
CA TYR A 117 -18.80 -8.43 -6.53
C TYR A 117 -19.31 -7.01 -6.89
N ASN A 118 -18.41 -6.04 -6.97
CA ASN A 118 -18.76 -4.67 -7.35
C ASN A 118 -19.23 -4.57 -8.81
N ARG A 119 -18.77 -5.47 -9.70
CA ARG A 119 -19.26 -5.54 -11.08
C ARG A 119 -20.69 -6.10 -11.13
N ALA A 120 -20.95 -7.19 -10.42
CA ALA A 120 -22.29 -7.80 -10.32
C ALA A 120 -23.31 -6.81 -9.73
N LYS A 121 -22.91 -6.04 -8.71
CA LYS A 121 -23.74 -4.95 -8.15
C LYS A 121 -23.91 -3.72 -9.06
N GLY A 122 -23.33 -3.73 -10.26
CA GLY A 122 -23.39 -2.59 -11.17
C GLY A 122 -22.67 -1.33 -10.66
N THR A 123 -21.80 -1.44 -9.65
CA THR A 123 -21.05 -0.30 -9.09
C THR A 123 -20.15 0.36 -10.14
N PHE A 124 -19.69 -0.39 -11.15
CA PHE A 124 -18.87 0.10 -12.25
C PHE A 124 -19.65 0.32 -13.56
N ALA A 125 -20.97 0.15 -13.55
CA ALA A 125 -21.80 0.38 -14.73
C ALA A 125 -21.72 1.88 -15.11
N PRO A 126 -21.44 2.22 -16.37
CA PRO A 126 -21.55 3.58 -16.83
C PRO A 126 -22.99 4.08 -16.63
N ARG A 127 -23.14 5.26 -16.02
CA ARG A 127 -24.44 5.92 -15.82
C ARG A 127 -24.31 7.37 -16.30
N PRO A 128 -25.40 7.99 -16.79
CA PRO A 128 -25.37 9.40 -17.19
C PRO A 128 -25.05 10.27 -15.97
N CYS A 129 -24.06 11.15 -16.10
CA CYS A 129 -23.76 12.14 -15.06
C CYS A 129 -24.95 13.08 -14.88
N ALA A 130 -25.41 13.32 -13.66
CA ALA A 130 -26.51 14.25 -13.39
C ALA A 130 -26.16 15.74 -13.63
N MET A 131 -24.92 16.06 -14.03
CA MET A 131 -24.51 17.41 -14.46
C MET A 131 -24.44 17.49 -15.99
N CYS A 132 -23.46 16.79 -16.57
CA CYS A 132 -23.13 16.91 -17.98
C CYS A 132 -23.75 15.80 -18.84
N HIS A 133 -24.61 14.95 -18.27
CA HIS A 133 -25.30 13.82 -18.92
C HIS A 133 -24.39 12.76 -19.56
N ARG A 134 -23.06 12.95 -19.55
CA ARG A 134 -22.08 12.03 -20.11
C ARG A 134 -22.17 10.67 -19.42
N VAL A 135 -22.29 9.61 -20.22
CA VAL A 135 -22.32 8.24 -19.74
C VAL A 135 -20.91 7.81 -19.34
N VAL A 136 -20.64 7.86 -18.04
CA VAL A 136 -19.33 7.53 -17.46
C VAL A 136 -19.49 6.65 -16.23
N ARG A 137 -18.38 6.08 -15.74
CA ARG A 137 -18.39 5.47 -14.42
C ARG A 137 -18.60 6.56 -13.36
N PRO A 138 -19.60 6.44 -12.48
CA PRO A 138 -19.80 7.41 -11.40
C PRO A 138 -18.55 7.50 -10.52
N SER A 139 -18.02 8.70 -10.36
CA SER A 139 -16.89 8.96 -9.45
C SER A 139 -17.39 9.42 -8.08
N SER A 140 -18.56 10.04 -8.03
CA SER A 140 -19.21 10.50 -6.82
C SER A 140 -20.72 10.55 -7.03
N TYR A 141 -21.46 10.92 -6.00
CA TYR A 141 -22.90 11.14 -6.05
C TYR A 141 -23.22 12.50 -5.45
N ASP A 142 -24.20 13.20 -6.00
CA ASP A 142 -24.68 14.47 -5.44
C ASP A 142 -25.55 14.26 -4.20
N ARG A 143 -26.09 15.37 -3.67
CA ARG A 143 -26.94 15.38 -2.49
C ARG A 143 -28.19 14.51 -2.68
N GLN A 144 -28.78 14.50 -3.88
CA GLN A 144 -29.95 13.67 -4.23
C GLN A 144 -29.58 12.21 -4.57
N GLY A 145 -28.31 11.81 -4.41
CA GLY A 145 -27.87 10.43 -4.68
C GLY A 145 -27.74 10.11 -6.18
N ARG A 146 -27.73 11.11 -7.06
CA ARG A 146 -27.55 10.92 -8.50
C ARG A 146 -26.07 10.85 -8.87
N PRO A 147 -25.68 10.03 -9.87
CA PRO A 147 -24.28 9.80 -10.20
C PRO A 147 -23.63 11.06 -10.80
N ARG A 148 -22.38 11.33 -10.40
CA ARG A 148 -21.55 12.43 -10.90
C ARG A 148 -20.21 11.91 -11.43
N CYS A 149 -19.76 12.45 -12.56
CA CYS A 149 -18.47 12.12 -13.12
C CYS A 149 -17.33 12.77 -12.32
N ASN A 150 -16.08 12.40 -12.60
CA ASN A 150 -14.91 13.00 -11.94
C ASN A 150 -14.66 14.46 -12.35
N LEU A 151 -15.19 14.90 -13.49
CA LEU A 151 -15.09 16.28 -13.99
C LEU A 151 -16.19 17.19 -13.41
N CYS A 152 -17.28 16.61 -12.90
CA CYS A 152 -18.40 17.35 -12.34
C CYS A 152 -18.59 16.96 -10.87
N PRO A 153 -17.61 17.22 -9.98
CA PRO A 153 -17.77 16.93 -8.57
C PRO A 153 -18.93 17.76 -8.00
N PRO A 154 -19.75 17.20 -7.11
CA PRO A 154 -20.73 18.00 -6.38
C PRO A 154 -20.00 19.01 -5.48
N ASP A 155 -20.53 20.23 -5.44
CA ASP A 155 -20.03 21.38 -4.67
C ASP A 155 -18.57 21.74 -4.98
N PRO A 156 -18.23 22.08 -6.24
CA PRO A 156 -16.87 22.43 -6.62
C PRO A 156 -16.41 23.69 -5.88
N GLY A 157 -15.23 23.63 -5.26
CA GLY A 157 -14.65 24.76 -4.53
C GLY A 157 -15.14 24.95 -3.08
N VAL A 158 -16.13 24.17 -2.63
CA VAL A 158 -16.66 24.28 -1.27
C VAL A 158 -15.75 23.58 -0.25
N ASP A 159 -15.33 24.31 0.77
CA ASP A 159 -14.64 23.74 1.94
C ASP A 159 -15.66 23.16 2.93
N HIS A 160 -15.97 21.88 2.72
CA HIS A 160 -16.90 21.13 3.57
C HIS A 160 -16.41 20.97 5.01
N VAL A 161 -15.14 21.24 5.31
CA VAL A 161 -14.68 21.29 6.70
C VAL A 161 -15.14 22.58 7.36
N GLU A 162 -15.01 23.72 6.68
CA GLU A 162 -15.53 25.00 7.19
C GLU A 162 -17.04 24.96 7.37
N MET A 163 -17.77 24.36 6.41
CA MET A 163 -19.20 24.16 6.54
C MET A 163 -19.57 23.36 7.80
N ILE A 164 -18.85 22.29 8.12
CA ILE A 164 -19.06 21.55 9.37
C ILE A 164 -18.68 22.39 10.59
N CYS A 165 -17.60 23.19 10.52
CA CYS A 165 -17.23 24.10 11.60
C CYS A 165 -18.35 25.12 11.88
N GLU A 166 -18.98 25.67 10.84
CA GLU A 166 -20.11 26.60 10.97
C GLU A 166 -21.32 25.93 11.60
N LEU A 167 -21.68 24.74 11.13
CA LEU A 167 -22.79 23.96 11.69
C LEU A 167 -22.56 23.58 13.17
N VAL A 168 -21.32 23.27 13.56
CA VAL A 168 -20.98 23.00 14.97
C VAL A 168 -21.02 24.29 15.79
N ASN A 169 -20.47 25.40 15.28
CA ASN A 169 -20.50 26.70 15.96
C ASN A 169 -21.92 27.25 16.16
N ALA A 170 -22.84 26.92 15.27
CA ALA A 170 -24.26 27.28 15.40
C ALA A 170 -24.94 26.53 16.56
N VAL A 171 -24.45 25.35 16.93
CA VAL A 171 -24.93 24.57 18.08
C VAL A 171 -24.28 25.04 19.37
N ASP A 172 -22.97 25.27 19.34
CA ASP A 172 -22.19 25.73 20.50
C ASP A 172 -20.97 26.52 20.00
N PRO A 173 -20.86 27.83 20.32
CA PRO A 173 -19.74 28.66 19.89
C PRO A 173 -18.39 28.12 20.37
N VAL A 174 -17.55 27.60 19.45
CA VAL A 174 -16.22 27.09 19.77
C VAL A 174 -15.18 28.19 19.55
N ALA A 175 -14.49 28.59 20.62
CA ALA A 175 -13.52 29.70 20.59
C ALA A 175 -12.31 29.44 19.66
N ASP A 176 -11.81 28.20 19.56
CA ASP A 176 -10.66 27.85 18.71
C ASP A 176 -11.12 27.12 17.43
N ARG A 177 -11.47 27.90 16.40
CA ARG A 177 -11.89 27.38 15.09
C ARG A 177 -10.79 26.55 14.39
N THR A 178 -9.52 26.85 14.63
CA THR A 178 -8.39 26.11 14.03
C THR A 178 -8.33 24.69 14.59
N GLN A 179 -8.52 24.55 15.91
CA GLN A 179 -8.54 23.27 16.59
C GLN A 179 -9.77 22.42 16.21
N LEU A 180 -10.94 23.05 16.04
CA LEU A 180 -12.14 22.38 15.53
C LEU A 180 -11.94 21.84 14.11
N ARG A 181 -11.35 22.65 13.22
CA ARG A 181 -10.99 22.26 11.85
C ARG A 181 -10.05 21.06 11.84
N GLU A 182 -9.00 21.06 12.66
CA GLU A 182 -8.06 19.93 12.78
C GLU A 182 -8.74 18.66 13.31
N LEU A 183 -9.65 18.79 14.28
CA LEU A 183 -10.42 17.67 14.82
C LEU A 183 -11.29 17.02 13.74
N ILE A 184 -12.03 17.82 12.96
CA ILE A 184 -12.88 17.34 11.86
C ILE A 184 -12.02 16.64 10.79
N ILE A 185 -10.88 17.23 10.39
CA ILE A 185 -9.96 16.64 9.41
C ILE A 185 -9.40 15.29 9.88
N ARG A 186 -9.06 15.16 11.16
CA ARG A 186 -8.52 13.93 11.76
C ARG A 186 -9.57 12.83 11.87
N THR A 187 -10.80 13.20 12.21
CA THR A 187 -11.92 12.27 12.42
C THR A 187 -12.55 11.83 11.10
N VAL A 188 -12.79 12.76 10.18
CA VAL A 188 -13.35 12.52 8.85
C VAL A 188 -12.27 12.72 7.79
N ARG A 189 -11.48 11.67 7.54
CA ARG A 189 -10.27 11.77 6.71
C ARG A 189 -10.53 11.94 5.21
N GLN A 190 -11.60 11.34 4.69
CA GLN A 190 -11.87 11.33 3.25
C GLN A 190 -12.75 12.52 2.85
N ALA A 191 -12.39 13.25 1.79
CA ALA A 191 -13.14 14.41 1.30
C ALA A 191 -14.61 14.08 0.97
N ALA A 192 -14.87 12.92 0.36
CA ALA A 192 -16.24 12.48 0.07
C ALA A 192 -17.08 12.22 1.34
N GLN A 193 -16.44 11.79 2.43
CA GLN A 193 -17.10 11.61 3.72
C GLN A 193 -17.34 12.95 4.43
N ARG A 194 -16.41 13.91 4.31
CA ARG A 194 -16.60 15.28 4.83
C ARG A 194 -17.82 15.92 4.22
N ARG A 195 -17.92 15.87 2.89
CA ARG A 195 -19.10 16.35 2.17
C ARG A 195 -20.38 15.67 2.59
N ARG A 196 -20.39 14.33 2.70
CA ARG A 196 -21.59 13.61 3.16
C ARG A 196 -22.00 14.02 4.57
N VAL A 197 -21.04 14.16 5.49
CA VAL A 197 -21.32 14.61 6.86
C VAL A 197 -21.84 16.04 6.87
N ALA A 198 -21.26 16.94 6.06
CA ALA A 198 -21.72 18.31 5.94
C ALA A 198 -23.19 18.37 5.48
N TRP A 199 -23.55 17.62 4.42
CA TRP A 199 -24.94 17.50 3.99
C TRP A 199 -25.84 16.87 5.06
N ASP A 200 -25.42 15.75 5.67
CA ASP A 200 -26.22 15.06 6.69
C ASP A 200 -26.53 15.99 7.88
N VAL A 201 -25.55 16.78 8.34
CA VAL A 201 -25.70 17.70 9.48
C VAL A 201 -26.43 18.98 9.10
N GLU A 202 -26.26 19.49 7.89
CA GLU A 202 -27.03 20.64 7.39
C GLU A 202 -28.51 20.28 7.21
N ASP A 203 -28.81 19.12 6.62
CA ASP A 203 -30.19 18.63 6.44
C ASP A 203 -30.84 18.27 7.78
N ARG A 204 -30.03 17.82 8.75
CA ARG A 204 -30.49 17.30 10.05
C ARG A 204 -29.59 17.78 11.20
N PRO A 205 -29.70 19.04 11.63
CA PRO A 205 -28.89 19.59 12.71
C PRO A 205 -29.05 18.83 14.04
N GLU A 206 -30.21 18.18 14.24
CA GLU A 206 -30.50 17.37 15.43
C GLU A 206 -29.55 16.16 15.57
N LEU A 207 -28.81 15.80 14.52
CA LEU A 207 -27.73 14.81 14.58
C LEU A 207 -26.58 15.24 15.51
N LEU A 208 -26.40 16.52 15.78
CA LEU A 208 -25.42 17.03 16.76
C LEU A 208 -25.99 17.11 18.17
N THR A 209 -27.30 17.32 18.32
CA THR A 209 -27.94 17.66 19.61
C THR A 209 -28.74 16.50 20.24
N GLY A 210 -28.60 15.27 19.73
CA GLY A 210 -29.10 14.07 20.41
C GLY A 210 -29.56 12.94 19.49
N ALA A 211 -29.86 13.23 18.22
CA ALA A 211 -30.30 12.24 17.24
C ALA A 211 -29.15 11.51 16.53
N ALA A 212 -27.91 11.73 16.98
CA ALA A 212 -26.68 11.17 16.40
C ALA A 212 -26.76 9.65 16.16
N ALA A 213 -27.52 8.92 16.98
CA ALA A 213 -27.73 7.48 16.82
C ALA A 213 -28.29 7.14 15.43
N SER A 214 -29.23 7.93 14.91
CA SER A 214 -29.85 7.74 13.58
C SER A 214 -28.93 8.11 12.40
N GLY A 215 -27.80 8.76 12.68
CA GLY A 215 -26.84 9.19 11.67
C GLY A 215 -25.91 8.08 11.16
N THR A 216 -25.17 8.40 10.10
CA THR A 216 -24.14 7.51 9.56
C THR A 216 -23.07 7.20 10.61
N LEU A 217 -22.30 6.12 10.43
CA LEU A 217 -21.20 5.78 11.35
C LEU A 217 -20.17 6.92 11.45
N VAL A 218 -20.01 7.70 10.38
CA VAL A 218 -19.08 8.83 10.34
C VAL A 218 -19.60 10.00 11.19
N VAL A 219 -20.89 10.33 11.10
CA VAL A 219 -21.55 11.32 11.97
C VAL A 219 -21.41 10.93 13.44
N ARG A 220 -21.71 9.67 13.79
CA ARG A 220 -21.54 9.16 15.17
C ARG A 220 -20.11 9.29 15.70
N ARG A 221 -19.11 9.07 14.84
CA ARG A 221 -17.69 9.26 15.20
C ARG A 221 -17.33 10.73 15.36
N LEU A 222 -17.87 11.61 14.53
CA LEU A 222 -17.68 13.05 14.67
C LEU A 222 -18.27 13.55 15.99
N VAL A 223 -19.53 13.22 16.29
CA VAL A 223 -20.20 13.58 17.55
C VAL A 223 -19.41 13.09 18.76
N ALA A 224 -18.97 11.82 18.76
CA ALA A 224 -18.14 11.30 19.85
C ALA A 224 -16.82 12.08 20.00
N ALA A 225 -16.18 12.46 18.89
CA ALA A 225 -14.95 13.23 18.91
C ALA A 225 -15.15 14.68 19.38
N LEU A 226 -16.30 15.29 19.10
CA LEU A 226 -16.68 16.63 19.58
C LEU A 226 -16.99 16.63 21.08
N VAL A 227 -17.71 15.63 21.57
CA VAL A 227 -17.98 15.44 23.01
C VAL A 227 -16.68 15.18 23.77
N ASP A 228 -15.81 14.29 23.27
CA ASP A 228 -14.49 14.05 23.86
C ASP A 228 -13.60 15.32 23.84
N HIS A 229 -13.89 16.25 22.93
CA HIS A 229 -13.20 17.54 22.83
C HIS A 229 -13.78 18.60 23.76
N GLY A 230 -14.95 18.37 24.36
CA GLY A 230 -15.60 19.28 25.31
C GLY A 230 -16.53 20.31 24.67
N VAL A 231 -17.10 20.04 23.49
CA VAL A 231 -18.17 20.88 22.92
C VAL A 231 -19.47 20.55 23.67
N GLU A 232 -19.98 21.48 24.48
CA GLU A 232 -21.06 21.26 25.45
C GLU A 232 -22.42 21.12 24.79
N GLY A 233 -22.69 21.88 23.73
CA GLY A 233 -23.96 21.79 22.98
C GLY A 233 -24.12 20.52 22.14
N VAL A 234 -23.06 19.70 22.01
CA VAL A 234 -23.11 18.44 21.24
C VAL A 234 -23.43 17.27 22.19
N VAL A 235 -24.47 16.50 21.87
CA VAL A 235 -24.97 15.41 22.72
C VAL A 235 -24.57 14.05 22.16
N ALA A 236 -23.90 13.24 22.97
CA ALA A 236 -23.50 11.89 22.59
C ALA A 236 -24.72 10.99 22.32
N PRO A 237 -24.65 10.06 21.33
CA PRO A 237 -25.77 9.21 20.97
C PRO A 237 -26.18 8.29 22.13
N GLN A 238 -27.48 8.29 22.45
CA GLN A 238 -28.07 7.30 23.32
C GLN A 238 -28.41 6.03 22.54
N CYS A 239 -28.26 4.87 23.19
CA CYS A 239 -28.70 3.62 22.59
C CYS A 239 -30.22 3.50 22.69
N PRO A 240 -30.97 3.37 21.56
CA PRO A 240 -32.43 3.36 21.57
C PRO A 240 -33.05 2.21 22.37
N PHE A 241 -32.29 1.13 22.59
CA PHE A 241 -32.75 -0.03 23.33
C PHE A 241 -32.51 0.02 24.85
N CYS A 242 -31.58 0.83 25.34
CA CYS A 242 -31.29 0.88 26.77
C CYS A 242 -31.23 2.28 27.36
N GLY A 243 -31.43 3.32 26.56
CA GLY A 243 -31.39 4.73 26.97
C GLY A 243 -30.00 5.25 27.39
N LYS A 244 -29.00 4.38 27.52
CA LYS A 244 -27.67 4.77 28.01
C LYS A 244 -26.83 5.40 26.90
N THR A 245 -26.18 6.51 27.23
CA THR A 245 -25.12 7.14 26.42
C THR A 245 -23.93 6.19 26.30
N LYS A 246 -23.74 5.60 25.11
CA LYS A 246 -22.70 4.60 24.82
C LYS A 246 -22.28 4.71 23.36
N GLN A 247 -21.14 4.12 23.01
CA GLN A 247 -20.79 3.95 21.60
C GLN A 247 -21.81 3.04 20.88
N VAL A 248 -22.54 3.65 19.92
CA VAL A 248 -23.58 2.99 19.12
C VAL A 248 -22.97 2.58 17.77
N ILE A 249 -22.32 1.42 17.71
CA ILE A 249 -21.60 0.93 16.51
C ILE A 249 -22.21 -0.33 15.89
N SER A 250 -23.18 -0.95 16.57
CA SER A 250 -23.80 -2.21 16.17
C SER A 250 -25.21 -1.98 15.63
N TRP A 251 -25.85 -3.02 15.09
CA TRP A 251 -27.21 -2.96 14.55
C TRP A 251 -28.08 -4.07 15.13
N ARG A 252 -29.30 -3.71 15.54
CA ARG A 252 -30.35 -4.60 16.06
C ARG A 252 -31.67 -4.14 15.45
N GLU A 253 -32.42 -5.06 14.83
CA GLU A 253 -33.76 -4.79 14.29
C GLU A 253 -33.79 -3.56 13.36
N GLY A 254 -32.77 -3.41 12.51
CA GLY A 254 -32.66 -2.26 11.59
C GLY A 254 -32.24 -0.94 12.26
N LEU A 255 -32.11 -0.89 13.59
CA LEU A 255 -31.69 0.29 14.33
C LEU A 255 -30.26 0.16 14.88
N PRO A 256 -29.49 1.26 14.93
CA PRO A 256 -28.16 1.27 15.51
C PRO A 256 -28.24 1.14 17.05
N CYS A 257 -27.39 0.29 17.64
CA CYS A 257 -27.38 0.01 19.08
C CYS A 257 -25.97 -0.11 19.66
N CYS A 258 -25.87 -0.07 21.00
CA CYS A 258 -24.63 -0.37 21.70
C CYS A 258 -24.30 -1.87 21.66
N LEU A 259 -23.02 -2.20 21.88
CA LEU A 259 -22.53 -3.59 21.86
C LEU A 259 -23.25 -4.49 22.87
N SER A 260 -23.59 -3.98 24.06
CA SER A 260 -24.31 -4.76 25.08
C SER A 260 -25.71 -5.16 24.63
N CYS A 261 -26.48 -4.25 24.03
CA CYS A 261 -27.82 -4.55 23.51
C CYS A 261 -27.75 -5.49 22.31
N TYR A 262 -26.75 -5.30 21.44
CA TYR A 262 -26.46 -6.21 20.34
C TYR A 262 -26.18 -7.65 20.81
N GLN A 263 -25.35 -7.80 21.84
CA GLN A 263 -25.00 -9.11 22.41
C GLN A 263 -26.21 -9.76 23.10
N LYS A 264 -26.99 -8.99 23.87
CA LYS A 264 -28.21 -9.49 24.52
C LYS A 264 -29.22 -10.01 23.50
N ALA A 265 -29.48 -9.27 22.42
CA ALA A 265 -30.41 -9.70 21.37
C ALA A 265 -29.93 -10.96 20.61
N ARG A 266 -28.63 -11.25 20.61
CA ARG A 266 -28.03 -12.45 20.01
C ARG A 266 -27.75 -13.56 21.01
N ALA A 267 -28.16 -13.42 22.27
CA ALA A 267 -28.03 -14.49 23.25
C ALA A 267 -28.86 -15.70 22.79
N LYS A 268 -28.29 -16.90 22.91
CA LYS A 268 -28.97 -18.15 22.55
C LYS A 268 -28.91 -19.10 23.75
N PRO A 269 -29.85 -20.05 23.87
CA PRO A 269 -29.74 -21.11 24.85
C PRO A 269 -28.43 -21.87 24.62
N CYS A 270 -27.62 -22.00 25.66
CA CYS A 270 -26.38 -22.75 25.59
C CYS A 270 -26.70 -24.23 25.35
N GLY A 271 -26.07 -24.82 24.36
CA GLY A 271 -26.14 -26.23 24.01
C GLY A 271 -25.53 -27.20 25.01
N ARG A 272 -25.32 -26.80 26.26
CA ARG A 272 -24.86 -27.69 27.31
C ARG A 272 -25.65 -27.44 28.58
N CYS A 273 -25.62 -26.20 29.09
CA CYS A 273 -26.37 -25.84 30.30
C CYS A 273 -27.79 -25.30 30.07
N GLY A 274 -28.25 -25.17 28.81
CA GLY A 274 -29.58 -24.64 28.47
C GLY A 274 -29.78 -23.14 28.67
N LYS A 275 -29.01 -22.51 29.57
CA LYS A 275 -29.18 -21.09 29.93
C LYS A 275 -28.95 -20.15 28.74
N VAL A 276 -29.84 -19.18 28.57
CA VAL A 276 -29.71 -18.12 27.56
C VAL A 276 -28.58 -17.19 27.95
N ARG A 277 -27.50 -17.21 27.18
CA ARG A 277 -26.29 -16.41 27.43
C ARG A 277 -25.70 -15.92 26.10
N THR A 278 -24.81 -14.93 26.19
CA THR A 278 -23.96 -14.57 25.05
C THR A 278 -23.12 -15.77 24.64
N ILE A 279 -23.19 -16.13 23.36
CA ILE A 279 -22.49 -17.30 22.82
C ILE A 279 -21.01 -16.95 22.60
N SER A 280 -20.14 -17.68 23.27
CA SER A 280 -18.69 -17.49 23.20
C SER A 280 -18.07 -18.29 22.06
N THR A 281 -18.60 -19.48 21.79
CA THR A 281 -18.14 -20.36 20.71
C THR A 281 -19.29 -21.27 20.27
N ARG A 282 -19.08 -22.04 19.21
CA ARG A 282 -19.99 -23.11 18.78
C ARG A 282 -19.24 -24.43 18.80
N THR A 283 -19.94 -25.53 19.09
CA THR A 283 -19.40 -26.86 18.84
C THR A 283 -19.22 -27.07 17.33
N PRO A 284 -18.44 -28.08 16.90
CA PRO A 284 -18.31 -28.39 15.48
C PRO A 284 -19.62 -28.72 14.79
N GLN A 285 -20.58 -29.31 15.52
CA GLN A 285 -21.95 -29.57 15.06
C GLN A 285 -22.83 -28.29 15.09
N GLY A 286 -22.22 -27.11 15.24
CA GLY A 286 -22.89 -25.80 15.18
C GLY A 286 -23.62 -25.39 16.48
N ARG A 287 -23.61 -26.22 17.52
CA ARG A 287 -24.37 -25.99 18.75
C ARG A 287 -23.78 -24.80 19.54
N PRO A 288 -24.58 -23.78 19.90
CA PRO A 288 -24.06 -22.59 20.57
C PRO A 288 -23.59 -22.88 22.01
N MET A 289 -22.40 -22.42 22.42
CA MET A 289 -21.89 -22.60 23.78
C MET A 289 -21.61 -21.26 24.48
N CYS A 290 -22.05 -21.13 25.73
CA CYS A 290 -21.63 -20.03 26.59
C CYS A 290 -20.17 -20.20 27.03
N ALA A 291 -19.50 -19.12 27.45
CA ALA A 291 -18.08 -19.14 27.82
C ALA A 291 -17.75 -20.18 28.91
N GLU A 292 -18.66 -20.37 29.88
CA GLU A 292 -18.52 -21.34 30.97
C GLU A 292 -18.46 -22.78 30.43
N CYS A 293 -19.49 -23.17 29.68
CA CYS A 293 -19.59 -24.51 29.10
C CYS A 293 -18.52 -24.77 28.04
N ALA A 294 -18.12 -23.72 27.30
CA ALA A 294 -17.02 -23.83 26.35
C ALA A 294 -15.70 -24.21 27.05
N ARG A 295 -15.38 -23.60 28.20
CA ARG A 295 -14.19 -23.96 29.00
C ARG A 295 -14.22 -25.39 29.53
N GLN A 296 -15.42 -25.94 29.74
CA GLN A 296 -15.62 -27.31 30.23
C GLN A 296 -15.65 -28.36 29.11
N GLU A 297 -15.60 -27.95 27.85
CA GLU A 297 -15.67 -28.88 26.74
C GLU A 297 -14.35 -29.63 26.60
N PRO A 298 -14.31 -30.98 26.55
CA PRO A 298 -13.06 -31.75 26.54
C PRO A 298 -12.10 -31.32 25.45
N CYS A 299 -12.62 -30.95 24.28
CA CYS A 299 -11.77 -30.39 23.22
C CYS A 299 -11.05 -29.11 23.69
N ASN A 300 -11.70 -28.20 24.40
CA ASN A 300 -11.10 -26.95 24.88
C ASN A 300 -10.20 -27.11 26.11
N GLN A 301 -9.99 -28.34 26.59
CA GLN A 301 -9.12 -28.65 27.71
C GLN A 301 -7.78 -29.23 27.19
N GLU A 302 -6.74 -29.16 28.03
CA GLU A 302 -5.47 -29.86 27.83
C GLU A 302 -5.06 -30.47 29.16
N ARG A 303 -4.21 -31.49 29.13
CA ARG A 303 -3.58 -31.99 30.35
C ARG A 303 -2.69 -30.89 30.89
N CYS A 304 -3.03 -30.39 32.07
CA CYS A 304 -2.18 -29.43 32.74
C CYS A 304 -0.87 -30.12 33.12
N SER A 305 0.27 -29.54 32.76
CA SER A 305 1.57 -30.12 33.09
C SER A 305 1.94 -30.03 34.58
N VAL A 306 1.18 -29.29 35.38
CA VAL A 306 1.39 -29.18 36.83
C VAL A 306 0.61 -30.26 37.57
N CYS A 307 -0.70 -30.36 37.32
CA CYS A 307 -1.59 -31.24 38.07
C CYS A 307 -2.05 -32.48 37.29
N GLY A 308 -1.62 -32.66 36.04
CA GLY A 308 -1.95 -33.80 35.18
C GLY A 308 -3.41 -33.87 34.70
N LEU A 309 -4.32 -33.11 35.34
CA LEU A 309 -5.75 -33.09 35.03
C LEU A 309 -6.04 -32.40 33.70
N LEU A 310 -7.04 -32.93 32.99
CA LEU A 310 -7.60 -32.30 31.79
C LEU A 310 -8.42 -31.07 32.22
N ALA A 311 -7.95 -29.87 31.88
CA ALA A 311 -8.59 -28.63 32.30
C ALA A 311 -8.38 -27.48 31.29
N ALA A 312 -9.15 -26.40 31.44
CA ALA A 312 -9.01 -25.21 30.60
C ALA A 312 -7.67 -24.51 30.88
N ILE A 313 -6.81 -24.44 29.86
CA ILE A 313 -5.48 -23.82 29.93
C ILE A 313 -5.59 -22.30 29.81
N VAL A 314 -4.94 -21.59 30.73
CA VAL A 314 -4.91 -20.12 30.75
C VAL A 314 -3.56 -19.56 30.32
N SER A 315 -2.52 -20.38 30.32
CA SER A 315 -1.16 -19.97 29.98
C SER A 315 -0.38 -21.12 29.36
N HIS A 316 0.37 -20.81 28.29
CA HIS A 316 1.39 -21.65 27.68
C HIS A 316 2.76 -20.99 27.88
N ARG A 317 3.14 -20.76 29.15
CA ARG A 317 4.45 -20.14 29.45
C ARG A 317 5.53 -21.19 29.20
N ASP A 318 6.59 -20.80 28.50
CA ASP A 318 7.71 -21.67 28.11
C ASP A 318 7.29 -22.92 27.32
N GLY A 319 6.17 -22.83 26.59
CA GLY A 319 5.65 -23.93 25.76
C GLY A 319 4.80 -24.97 26.49
N VAL A 320 4.55 -24.79 27.79
CA VAL A 320 3.91 -25.81 28.64
C VAL A 320 2.49 -25.38 29.08
N PRO A 321 1.45 -26.23 28.92
CA PRO A 321 0.07 -25.87 29.26
C PRO A 321 -0.22 -25.90 30.77
N ILE A 322 -0.68 -24.77 31.32
CA ILE A 322 -1.07 -24.63 32.73
C ILE A 322 -2.55 -24.22 32.86
N CYS A 323 -3.35 -25.02 33.58
CA CYS A 323 -4.78 -24.77 33.74
C CYS A 323 -5.08 -23.63 34.71
N VAL A 324 -6.29 -23.06 34.66
CA VAL A 324 -6.69 -21.95 35.54
C VAL A 324 -6.49 -22.24 37.04
N GLY A 325 -6.68 -23.50 37.47
CA GLY A 325 -6.55 -23.89 38.88
C GLY A 325 -5.09 -24.09 39.32
N CYS A 326 -4.25 -24.61 38.41
CA CYS A 326 -2.83 -24.87 38.68
C CYS A 326 -1.94 -23.68 38.26
N TRP A 327 -2.51 -22.70 37.56
CA TRP A 327 -1.87 -21.43 37.25
C TRP A 327 -1.77 -20.60 38.52
N GLN A 328 -0.62 -20.68 39.15
CA GLN A 328 -0.24 -19.77 40.22
C GLN A 328 0.62 -18.67 39.62
N MET A 329 0.25 -17.43 39.91
CA MET A 329 1.13 -16.32 39.62
C MET A 329 2.39 -16.48 40.49
N PRO A 330 3.60 -16.48 39.90
CA PRO A 330 4.80 -16.85 40.63
C PRO A 330 5.00 -15.94 41.84
N SER A 331 5.29 -16.54 42.99
CA SER A 331 5.55 -15.81 44.22
C SER A 331 6.99 -15.31 44.23
N ALA A 332 7.16 -14.08 44.69
CA ALA A 332 8.46 -13.50 44.98
C ALA A 332 8.31 -12.56 46.18
N VAL A 333 9.42 -12.22 46.81
CA VAL A 333 9.48 -11.17 47.82
C VAL A 333 9.08 -9.86 47.14
N CYS A 334 7.91 -9.33 47.48
CA CYS A 334 7.43 -8.10 46.86
C CYS A 334 8.34 -6.94 47.24
N SER A 335 8.91 -6.24 46.25
CA SER A 335 9.79 -5.09 46.46
C SER A 335 9.13 -3.85 47.10
N ILE A 336 7.85 -3.94 47.46
CA ILE A 336 7.08 -2.85 48.08
C ILE A 336 6.64 -3.22 49.50
N CYS A 337 6.04 -4.39 49.71
CA CYS A 337 5.54 -4.79 51.03
C CYS A 337 6.44 -5.78 51.76
N GLY A 338 7.56 -6.23 51.19
CA GLY A 338 8.49 -7.19 51.80
C GLY A 338 7.96 -8.63 51.89
N GLU A 339 6.65 -8.82 51.81
CA GLU A 339 6.02 -10.14 51.89
C GLU A 339 6.22 -10.99 50.62
N THR A 340 6.44 -12.29 50.82
CA THR A 340 6.43 -13.29 49.75
C THR A 340 5.00 -13.51 49.27
N LYS A 341 4.65 -12.98 48.10
CA LYS A 341 3.29 -13.02 47.54
C LYS A 341 3.33 -13.25 46.02
N PRO A 342 2.21 -13.65 45.40
CA PRO A 342 2.10 -13.74 43.95
C PRO A 342 2.40 -12.39 43.28
N CYS A 343 3.49 -12.34 42.51
CA CYS A 343 4.10 -11.13 41.98
C CYS A 343 4.05 -11.04 40.45
N GLN A 344 3.91 -9.81 39.96
CA GLN A 344 4.16 -9.42 38.57
C GLN A 344 5.66 -9.12 38.40
N GLY A 345 6.23 -9.50 37.26
CA GLY A 345 7.64 -9.23 36.94
C GLY A 345 8.65 -10.06 37.74
N VAL A 346 8.28 -11.27 38.18
CA VAL A 346 9.24 -12.23 38.76
C VAL A 346 10.36 -12.50 37.77
N GLY A 347 11.62 -12.39 38.21
CA GLY A 347 12.81 -12.42 37.36
C GLY A 347 13.34 -11.03 36.95
N THR A 348 12.66 -9.95 37.33
CA THR A 348 13.18 -8.58 37.22
C THR A 348 13.73 -8.11 38.57
N ALA A 349 14.50 -7.01 38.58
CA ALA A 349 15.08 -6.46 39.82
C ALA A 349 14.03 -5.93 40.84
N ALA A 350 12.74 -5.86 40.49
CA ALA A 350 11.70 -5.31 41.35
C ALA A 350 10.33 -6.00 41.17
N PRO A 351 10.16 -7.28 41.56
CA PRO A 351 8.88 -7.98 41.48
C PRO A 351 7.86 -7.38 42.46
N ARG A 352 6.60 -7.25 42.05
CA ARG A 352 5.54 -6.59 42.87
C ARG A 352 4.30 -7.47 43.00
N CYS A 353 3.80 -7.66 44.21
CA CYS A 353 2.60 -8.47 44.43
C CYS A 353 1.37 -7.85 43.75
N VAL A 354 0.35 -8.64 43.38
CA VAL A 354 -0.83 -8.13 42.68
C VAL A 354 -1.46 -6.92 43.38
N ASN A 355 -1.52 -6.93 44.72
CA ASN A 355 -2.08 -5.83 45.50
C ASN A 355 -1.17 -4.59 45.50
N CYS A 356 0.14 -4.73 45.74
CA CYS A 356 1.08 -3.61 45.64
C CYS A 356 1.24 -3.13 44.19
N TYR A 357 1.06 -3.98 43.20
CA TYR A 357 1.02 -3.62 41.79
C TYR A 357 -0.24 -2.81 41.48
N ARG A 358 -1.43 -3.25 41.92
CA ARG A 358 -2.67 -2.48 41.74
C ARG A 358 -2.63 -1.15 42.50
N ARG A 359 -2.20 -1.16 43.76
CA ARG A 359 -2.04 0.05 44.60
C ARG A 359 -0.97 0.99 44.05
N SER A 360 0.18 0.49 43.62
CA SER A 360 1.21 1.34 42.99
C SER A 360 0.80 1.92 41.65
N ARG A 361 -0.27 1.38 41.04
CA ARG A 361 -0.87 1.95 39.84
C ARG A 361 -1.97 2.93 40.15
N THR A 362 -2.45 3.09 41.38
CA THR A 362 -3.49 4.06 41.74
C THR A 362 -3.01 4.94 42.87
N ALA A 363 -2.91 6.23 42.63
CA ALA A 363 -2.60 7.19 43.69
C ALA A 363 -3.55 8.38 43.59
N VAL A 364 -3.64 9.13 44.69
CA VAL A 364 -4.23 10.45 44.69
C VAL A 364 -3.48 11.26 43.65
N CYS A 365 -4.17 11.67 42.58
CA CYS A 365 -3.55 12.52 41.59
C CYS A 365 -3.17 13.83 42.27
N ALA A 366 -1.89 14.20 42.19
CA ALA A 366 -1.34 15.43 42.79
C ALA A 366 -1.99 16.72 42.28
N ARG A 367 -2.86 16.62 41.26
CA ARG A 367 -3.50 17.77 40.63
C ARG A 367 -5.02 17.77 40.66
N CYS A 368 -5.68 16.65 40.37
CA CYS A 368 -7.15 16.57 40.47
C CYS A 368 -7.64 15.97 41.79
N ALA A 369 -6.73 15.59 42.70
CA ALA A 369 -6.98 14.96 44.00
C ALA A 369 -7.79 13.64 43.97
N ALA A 370 -8.24 13.20 42.80
CA ALA A 370 -8.96 11.93 42.64
C ALA A 370 -8.00 10.74 42.62
N VAL A 371 -8.44 9.62 43.20
CA VAL A 371 -7.69 8.36 43.17
C VAL A 371 -7.89 7.68 41.81
N HIS A 372 -6.86 7.70 40.98
CA HIS A 372 -6.91 7.18 39.62
C HIS A 372 -5.66 6.39 39.26
N PRO A 373 -5.73 5.57 38.19
CA PRO A 373 -4.55 4.97 37.62
C PRO A 373 -3.49 6.03 37.23
N ILE A 374 -2.28 5.92 37.79
CA ILE A 374 -1.13 6.78 37.50
C ILE A 374 -0.79 6.63 36.02
N GLY A 375 -0.87 7.73 35.28
CA GLY A 375 -0.49 7.82 33.87
C GLY A 375 0.71 8.72 33.60
N GLY A 376 1.28 9.34 34.64
CA GLY A 376 2.52 10.13 34.63
C GLY A 376 2.86 10.64 36.03
N ARG A 377 3.92 11.46 36.16
CA ARG A 377 4.31 12.14 37.40
C ARG A 377 4.61 13.61 37.12
N ASP A 378 4.46 14.49 38.11
CA ASP A 378 4.89 15.89 38.01
C ASP A 378 6.41 16.04 38.27
N ALA A 379 6.89 17.29 38.30
CA ALA A 379 8.32 17.59 38.44
C ALA A 379 8.87 17.17 39.82
N GLU A 380 8.04 17.19 40.86
CA GLU A 380 8.36 16.74 42.20
C GLU A 380 8.17 15.22 42.39
N GLY A 381 7.90 14.49 41.30
CA GLY A 381 7.72 13.04 41.30
C GLY A 381 6.37 12.57 41.85
N ARG A 382 5.43 13.47 42.14
CA ARG A 382 4.09 13.14 42.63
C ARG A 382 3.22 12.58 41.50
N PRO A 383 2.31 11.64 41.81
CA PRO A 383 1.61 10.88 40.78
C PRO A 383 0.49 11.68 40.10
N LEU A 384 0.38 11.57 38.78
CA LEU A 384 -0.69 12.17 37.97
C LEU A 384 -1.51 11.08 37.28
N CYS A 385 -2.84 11.26 37.25
CA CYS A 385 -3.72 10.37 36.48
C CYS A 385 -3.46 10.53 34.97
N ALA A 386 -3.79 9.54 34.14
CA ALA A 386 -3.54 9.62 32.68
C ALA A 386 -4.12 10.87 31.97
N PRO A 387 -5.33 11.36 32.29
CA PRO A 387 -5.83 12.64 31.80
C PRO A 387 -4.94 13.82 32.23
N CYS A 388 -4.51 13.82 33.49
CA CYS A 388 -3.67 14.90 34.01
C CYS A 388 -2.23 14.85 33.46
N ALA A 389 -1.64 13.67 33.32
CA ALA A 389 -0.33 13.50 32.73
C ALA A 389 -0.27 13.91 31.25
N ARG A 390 -1.40 13.85 30.53
CA ARG A 390 -1.50 14.23 29.10
C ARG A 390 -2.10 15.62 28.88
N ARG A 391 -2.19 16.45 29.94
CA ARG A 391 -2.73 17.81 29.82
C ARG A 391 -1.92 18.59 28.79
N ARG A 392 -2.65 19.39 28.01
CA ARG A 392 -2.06 20.28 27.03
C ARG A 392 -1.76 21.61 27.71
N GLU A 393 -0.52 22.06 27.62
CA GLU A 393 -0.07 23.35 28.16
C GLU A 393 0.68 24.10 27.05
N PRO A 394 0.74 25.45 27.10
CA PRO A 394 1.54 26.23 26.17
C PRO A 394 3.01 25.83 26.30
N CYS A 395 3.62 25.37 25.21
CA CYS A 395 5.03 24.97 25.25
C CYS A 395 5.93 26.20 25.41
N CYS A 396 6.85 26.21 26.39
CA CYS A 396 7.79 27.30 26.63
C CYS A 396 8.78 27.57 25.47
N ARG A 397 8.86 26.67 24.47
CA ARG A 397 9.71 26.81 23.28
C ARG A 397 8.97 27.31 22.04
N CYS A 398 7.73 26.88 21.81
CA CYS A 398 6.98 27.21 20.59
C CYS A 398 5.64 27.90 20.82
N GLY A 399 5.26 28.16 22.07
CA GLY A 399 3.99 28.76 22.48
C GLY A 399 2.74 27.90 22.25
N ARG A 400 2.82 26.85 21.42
CA ARG A 400 1.65 26.04 21.05
C ARG A 400 1.18 25.15 22.21
N VAL A 401 -0.13 25.16 22.45
CA VAL A 401 -0.79 24.29 23.44
C VAL A 401 -0.78 22.84 22.97
N ARG A 402 0.07 22.02 23.57
CA ARG A 402 0.30 20.62 23.17
C ARG A 402 0.47 19.74 24.41
N PRO A 403 0.28 18.42 24.30
CA PRO A 403 0.61 17.52 25.41
C PRO A 403 2.06 17.75 25.84
N VAL A 404 2.25 17.93 27.14
CA VAL A 404 3.57 18.11 27.76
C VAL A 404 4.32 16.78 27.67
N ASP A 405 5.47 16.78 27.01
CA ASP A 405 6.30 15.57 26.81
C ASP A 405 7.56 15.62 27.70
N GLY A 406 7.93 16.82 28.19
CA GLY A 406 9.01 17.06 29.13
C GLY A 406 8.86 18.43 29.81
N ARG A 407 9.64 18.68 30.84
CA ARG A 407 9.70 19.97 31.56
C ARG A 407 11.17 20.36 31.74
N VAL A 408 11.45 21.63 31.49
CA VAL A 408 12.72 22.30 31.76
C VAL A 408 12.45 23.47 32.70
N ASP A 409 13.49 24.14 33.17
CA ASP A 409 13.36 25.24 34.15
C ASP A 409 12.43 26.36 33.63
N ASP A 410 12.46 26.64 32.32
CA ASP A 410 11.58 27.63 31.67
C ASP A 410 10.11 27.17 31.51
N GLY A 411 9.77 25.94 31.90
CA GLY A 411 8.40 25.40 31.85
C GLY A 411 8.20 24.17 30.94
N PRO A 412 6.94 23.89 30.52
CA PRO A 412 6.61 22.67 29.81
C PRO A 412 7.06 22.66 28.34
N VAL A 413 7.59 21.52 27.90
CA VAL A 413 8.07 21.31 26.53
C VAL A 413 7.22 20.26 25.82
N CYS A 414 6.76 20.56 24.61
CA CYS A 414 5.97 19.62 23.81
C CYS A 414 6.85 18.58 23.10
N TRP A 415 6.25 17.48 22.65
CA TRP A 415 6.94 16.37 21.96
C TRP A 415 7.75 16.78 20.71
N THR A 416 7.45 17.93 20.10
CA THR A 416 8.23 18.45 18.96
C THR A 416 9.47 19.20 19.44
N CYS A 417 9.31 20.10 20.42
CA CYS A 417 10.40 20.93 20.93
C CYS A 417 11.38 20.11 21.79
N ILE A 418 10.88 19.12 22.53
CA ILE A 418 11.73 18.26 23.38
C ILE A 418 12.76 17.47 22.56
N LYS A 419 12.54 17.28 21.25
CA LYS A 419 13.51 16.62 20.36
C LYS A 419 14.78 17.43 20.17
N ALA A 420 14.67 18.76 20.24
CA ALA A 420 15.79 19.69 20.11
C ALA A 420 16.26 20.25 21.46
N GLU A 421 15.67 19.82 22.58
CA GLU A 421 15.92 20.40 23.90
C GLU A 421 17.27 19.92 24.48
N PRO A 422 18.26 20.82 24.67
CA PRO A 422 19.59 20.44 25.14
C PRO A 422 19.61 19.78 26.52
N ALA A 423 18.67 20.13 27.41
CA ALA A 423 18.57 19.55 28.76
C ALA A 423 18.37 18.02 28.75
N TYR A 424 17.88 17.47 27.64
CA TYR A 424 17.69 16.03 27.45
C TYR A 424 18.82 15.35 26.66
N PHE A 425 19.87 16.08 26.28
CA PHE A 425 21.02 15.51 25.60
C PHE A 425 21.95 14.85 26.62
N ARG A 426 22.58 13.75 26.22
CA ARG A 426 23.52 12.99 27.04
C ARG A 426 24.68 12.54 26.14
N ALA A 427 25.86 12.33 26.72
CA ALA A 427 27.01 11.83 25.98
C ALA A 427 26.76 10.39 25.49
N CYS A 428 26.99 10.15 24.21
CA CYS A 428 26.91 8.82 23.62
C CYS A 428 28.00 7.91 24.19
N ARG A 429 27.65 6.70 24.64
CA ARG A 429 28.65 5.72 25.13
C ARG A 429 29.62 5.24 24.06
N GLY A 430 29.24 5.29 22.78
CA GLY A 430 30.07 4.84 21.66
C GLY A 430 31.00 5.92 21.14
N CYS A 431 30.50 7.13 20.87
CA CYS A 431 31.27 8.20 20.22
C CYS A 431 31.49 9.46 21.09
N GLY A 432 30.98 9.50 22.31
CA GLY A 432 31.10 10.65 23.23
C GLY A 432 30.24 11.86 22.88
N THR A 433 29.71 11.97 21.66
CA THR A 433 28.90 13.12 21.22
C THR A 433 27.69 13.35 22.12
N VAL A 434 27.54 14.58 22.61
CA VAL A 434 26.40 15.01 23.43
C VAL A 434 25.21 15.29 22.50
N THR A 435 24.23 14.40 22.55
CA THR A 435 23.04 14.49 21.70
C THR A 435 21.87 13.77 22.35
N ARG A 436 20.70 13.79 21.72
CA ARG A 436 19.58 12.96 22.14
C ARG A 436 19.92 11.50 21.84
N LEU A 437 20.07 10.70 22.89
CA LEU A 437 20.38 9.28 22.75
C LEU A 437 19.15 8.51 22.24
N HIS A 438 19.40 7.50 21.42
CA HIS A 438 18.36 6.63 20.88
C HIS A 438 18.01 5.51 21.88
N ARG A 439 18.83 4.45 21.96
CA ARG A 439 18.60 3.28 22.84
C ARG A 439 19.94 2.79 23.38
N HIS A 440 19.94 2.19 24.57
CA HIS A 440 21.13 1.62 25.22
C HIS A 440 22.29 2.61 25.44
N GLY A 441 21.98 3.92 25.50
CA GLY A 441 23.00 4.95 25.69
C GLY A 441 23.78 5.33 24.42
N LEU A 442 23.31 4.90 23.23
CA LEU A 442 23.94 5.23 21.95
C LEU A 442 23.18 6.34 21.23
N CYS A 443 23.90 7.19 20.50
CA CYS A 443 23.31 8.13 19.54
C CYS A 443 22.75 7.35 18.33
N GLU A 444 21.92 8.00 17.50
CA GLU A 444 21.35 7.34 16.32
C GLU A 444 22.42 6.79 15.37
N ALA A 445 23.55 7.49 15.19
CA ALA A 445 24.65 7.06 14.32
C ALA A 445 25.31 5.77 14.81
N CYS A 446 25.76 5.73 16.08
CA CYS A 446 26.35 4.52 16.67
C CYS A 446 25.36 3.35 16.67
N ALA A 447 24.11 3.60 17.07
CA ALA A 447 23.08 2.56 17.08
C ALA A 447 22.80 2.00 15.67
N ALA A 448 22.82 2.86 14.63
CA ALA A 448 22.63 2.43 13.25
C ALA A 448 23.80 1.56 12.76
N THR A 449 25.03 1.96 13.06
CA THR A 449 26.24 1.21 12.71
C THR A 449 26.26 -0.16 13.38
N ASP A 450 25.97 -0.23 14.69
CA ASP A 450 25.96 -1.49 15.44
C ASP A 450 24.89 -2.45 14.93
N LEU A 451 23.67 -1.95 14.72
CA LEU A 451 22.57 -2.77 14.18
C LEU A 451 22.83 -3.21 12.73
N LEU A 452 23.48 -2.37 11.92
CA LEU A 452 23.86 -2.74 10.55
C LEU A 452 24.93 -3.84 10.57
N ALA A 453 25.94 -3.72 11.43
CA ALA A 453 26.97 -4.74 11.60
C ALA A 453 26.35 -6.07 12.05
N ALA A 454 25.47 -6.04 13.06
CA ALA A 454 24.77 -7.22 13.53
C ALA A 454 23.86 -7.85 12.45
N ALA A 455 23.22 -7.04 11.60
CA ALA A 455 22.38 -7.54 10.51
C ALA A 455 23.17 -8.16 9.35
N LEU A 456 24.45 -7.81 9.20
CA LEU A 456 25.35 -8.34 8.18
C LEU A 456 26.34 -9.39 8.73
N ALA A 457 26.28 -9.68 10.03
CA ALA A 457 27.15 -10.64 10.68
C ALA A 457 26.77 -12.08 10.30
N GLY A 458 27.78 -12.92 10.07
CA GLY A 458 27.64 -14.35 9.87
C GLY A 458 27.36 -15.11 11.16
N ARG A 459 27.39 -16.45 11.11
CA ARG A 459 27.19 -17.32 12.29
C ARG A 459 28.29 -17.15 13.35
N ASP A 460 29.46 -16.70 12.93
CA ASP A 460 30.63 -16.38 13.74
C ASP A 460 30.56 -14.98 14.39
N GLY A 461 29.50 -14.20 14.11
CA GLY A 461 29.35 -12.84 14.62
C GLY A 461 30.21 -11.79 13.90
N SER A 462 30.97 -12.18 12.87
CA SER A 462 31.81 -11.27 12.09
C SER A 462 31.16 -10.88 10.76
N VAL A 463 31.49 -9.69 10.23
CA VAL A 463 31.03 -9.27 8.91
C VAL A 463 32.07 -9.69 7.88
N ARG A 464 31.64 -10.47 6.89
CA ARG A 464 32.50 -10.96 5.80
C ARG A 464 33.14 -9.79 5.03
N ALA A 465 34.39 -9.95 4.58
CA ALA A 465 35.15 -8.89 3.93
C ALA A 465 34.44 -8.33 2.67
N GLU A 466 33.76 -9.19 1.93
CA GLU A 466 33.02 -8.86 0.72
C GLU A 466 31.78 -7.97 0.97
N LEU A 467 31.28 -7.93 2.21
CA LEU A 467 30.15 -7.11 2.62
C LEU A 467 30.56 -5.73 3.14
N ASN A 468 31.86 -5.45 3.27
CA ASN A 468 32.34 -4.16 3.77
C ASN A 468 31.93 -2.99 2.88
N SER A 469 31.95 -3.16 1.55
CA SER A 469 31.48 -2.15 0.59
C SER A 469 29.99 -1.87 0.74
N VAL A 470 29.19 -2.91 0.96
CA VAL A 470 27.74 -2.81 1.24
C VAL A 470 27.48 -2.10 2.56
N ARG A 471 28.21 -2.48 3.62
CA ARG A 471 28.14 -1.86 4.94
C ARG A 471 28.46 -0.37 4.85
N HIS A 472 29.54 -0.01 4.18
CA HIS A 472 29.95 1.38 4.00
C HIS A 472 28.89 2.17 3.20
N ALA A 473 28.42 1.63 2.08
CA ALA A 473 27.39 2.26 1.25
C ALA A 473 26.05 2.49 1.97
N LEU A 474 25.68 1.62 2.91
CA LEU A 474 24.48 1.79 3.72
C LEU A 474 24.71 2.80 4.85
N ALA A 475 25.90 2.81 5.45
CA ALA A 475 26.27 3.72 6.54
C ALA A 475 26.33 5.20 6.13
N THR A 476 26.49 5.51 4.84
CA THR A 476 26.38 6.90 4.34
C THR A 476 24.96 7.48 4.43
N SER A 477 23.96 6.64 4.69
CA SER A 477 22.57 7.08 4.85
C SER A 477 22.36 7.82 6.16
N ARG A 478 21.34 8.70 6.22
CA ARG A 478 20.93 9.34 7.48
C ARG A 478 20.63 8.27 8.55
N PRO A 479 21.21 8.37 9.76
CA PRO A 479 21.07 7.33 10.78
C PRO A 479 19.63 6.96 11.14
N SER A 480 18.77 7.96 11.35
CA SER A 480 17.33 7.73 11.62
C SER A 480 16.62 6.95 10.50
N THR A 481 16.94 7.22 9.23
CA THR A 481 16.36 6.47 8.10
C THR A 481 16.90 5.04 8.04
N LEU A 482 18.21 4.87 8.24
CA LEU A 482 18.85 3.56 8.26
C LEU A 482 18.24 2.68 9.37
N LEU A 483 18.12 3.21 10.60
CA LEU A 483 17.46 2.53 11.71
C LEU A 483 16.02 2.12 11.39
N ASN A 484 15.21 3.05 10.87
CA ASN A 484 13.83 2.76 10.48
C ASN A 484 13.73 1.69 9.38
N TRP A 485 14.75 1.56 8.54
CA TRP A 485 14.81 0.52 7.51
C TRP A 485 15.25 -0.84 8.10
N LEU A 486 16.26 -0.84 8.99
CA LEU A 486 16.77 -2.03 9.68
C LEU A 486 15.73 -2.67 10.61
N TYR A 487 14.89 -1.87 11.27
CA TYR A 487 13.81 -2.38 12.14
C TYR A 487 12.69 -3.12 11.40
N ARG A 488 12.68 -3.11 10.05
CA ARG A 488 11.65 -3.83 9.29
C ARG A 488 12.00 -5.32 9.23
N PRO A 489 11.10 -6.23 9.63
CA PRO A 489 11.36 -7.67 9.59
C PRO A 489 11.77 -8.18 8.21
N THR A 490 11.17 -7.63 7.14
CA THR A 490 11.49 -7.98 5.75
C THR A 490 12.90 -7.58 5.33
N THR A 491 13.43 -6.49 5.90
CA THR A 491 14.78 -6.02 5.61
C THR A 491 15.79 -6.88 6.36
N SER A 492 15.56 -7.11 7.65
CA SER A 492 16.42 -7.95 8.48
C SER A 492 16.52 -9.37 7.93
N ALA A 493 15.41 -9.97 7.49
CA ALA A 493 15.43 -11.28 6.83
C ALA A 493 16.26 -11.29 5.53
N MET A 494 16.14 -10.25 4.70
CA MET A 494 16.89 -10.12 3.45
C MET A 494 18.39 -9.90 3.68
N LEU A 495 18.77 -9.06 4.67
CA LEU A 495 20.17 -8.86 5.05
C LEU A 495 20.77 -10.13 5.67
N GLY A 496 20.00 -10.88 6.45
CA GLY A 496 20.42 -12.18 6.98
C GLY A 496 20.69 -13.21 5.87
N GLN A 497 19.88 -13.25 4.80
CA GLN A 497 20.18 -14.06 3.61
C GLN A 497 21.46 -13.62 2.91
N LEU A 498 21.72 -12.31 2.84
CA LEU A 498 22.95 -11.77 2.25
C LEU A 498 24.19 -12.08 3.11
N ALA A 499 24.04 -12.05 4.44
CA ALA A 499 25.08 -12.41 5.41
C ALA A 499 25.43 -13.89 5.33
N ALA A 500 24.42 -14.76 5.18
CA ALA A 500 24.57 -16.21 5.09
C ALA A 500 25.03 -16.71 3.70
N GLY A 501 25.01 -15.87 2.67
CA GLY A 501 25.46 -16.23 1.33
C GLY A 501 26.96 -16.05 1.14
N ASP A 502 27.51 -16.72 0.14
CA ASP A 502 28.95 -16.71 -0.17
C ASP A 502 29.31 -15.79 -1.34
N GLY A 503 30.55 -15.31 -1.35
CA GLY A 503 31.14 -14.54 -2.44
C GLY A 503 30.75 -13.05 -2.47
N PRO A 504 31.18 -12.32 -3.53
CA PRO A 504 30.92 -10.89 -3.69
C PRO A 504 29.45 -10.61 -4.03
N VAL A 505 28.98 -9.42 -3.65
CA VAL A 505 27.62 -8.98 -3.96
C VAL A 505 27.55 -8.55 -5.42
N THR A 506 26.78 -9.28 -6.22
CA THR A 506 26.50 -8.98 -7.63
C THR A 506 25.02 -8.74 -7.86
N HIS A 507 24.65 -8.29 -9.06
CA HIS A 507 23.24 -8.12 -9.41
C HIS A 507 22.46 -9.44 -9.34
N GLU A 508 23.11 -10.55 -9.68
CA GLU A 508 22.62 -11.93 -9.65
C GLU A 508 22.39 -12.40 -8.22
N THR A 509 23.33 -12.11 -7.30
CA THR A 509 23.16 -12.42 -5.87
C THR A 509 21.91 -11.74 -5.31
N LEU A 510 21.70 -10.46 -5.65
CA LEU A 510 20.52 -9.71 -5.24
C LEU A 510 19.20 -10.20 -5.88
N ASP A 511 19.25 -10.90 -7.02
CA ASP A 511 18.06 -11.45 -7.68
C ASP A 511 17.49 -12.68 -6.98
N LYS A 512 18.33 -13.37 -6.19
CA LYS A 512 17.99 -14.56 -5.40
C LYS A 512 17.41 -14.20 -4.02
N LEU A 513 17.65 -12.99 -3.53
CA LEU A 513 17.20 -12.55 -2.21
C LEU A 513 15.68 -12.41 -2.12
N THR A 514 15.13 -12.84 -0.98
CA THR A 514 13.71 -12.68 -0.64
C THR A 514 13.56 -11.92 0.68
N PRO A 515 12.58 -11.00 0.80
CA PRO A 515 11.63 -10.56 -0.22
C PRO A 515 12.26 -9.67 -1.31
N ALA A 516 11.77 -9.77 -2.55
CA ALA A 516 12.34 -9.05 -3.71
C ALA A 516 12.21 -7.51 -3.65
N GLY A 517 11.28 -6.99 -2.84
CA GLY A 517 11.06 -5.55 -2.68
C GLY A 517 12.27 -4.84 -2.04
N PRO A 518 12.64 -5.19 -0.79
CA PRO A 518 13.86 -4.72 -0.14
C PRO A 518 15.14 -4.98 -0.97
N ALA A 519 15.29 -6.16 -1.57
CA ALA A 519 16.46 -6.48 -2.39
C ALA A 519 16.60 -5.55 -3.61
N ARG A 520 15.48 -5.23 -4.28
CA ARG A 520 15.46 -4.24 -5.36
C ARG A 520 15.86 -2.85 -4.88
N TYR A 521 15.43 -2.43 -3.69
CA TYR A 521 15.84 -1.14 -3.14
C TYR A 521 17.34 -1.12 -2.80
N LEU A 522 17.84 -2.19 -2.17
CA LEU A 522 19.27 -2.35 -1.86
C LEU A 522 20.13 -2.27 -3.13
N ARG A 523 19.72 -2.91 -4.22
CA ARG A 523 20.41 -2.81 -5.52
C ARG A 523 20.58 -1.36 -5.97
N GLU A 524 19.52 -0.55 -5.92
CA GLU A 524 19.58 0.85 -6.36
C GLU A 524 20.48 1.68 -5.43
N VAL A 525 20.51 1.39 -4.12
CA VAL A 525 21.48 2.00 -3.18
C VAL A 525 22.92 1.67 -3.60
N LEU A 526 23.21 0.39 -3.88
CA LEU A 526 24.55 -0.06 -4.24
C LEU A 526 25.02 0.48 -5.60
N ILE A 527 24.12 0.62 -6.58
CA ILE A 527 24.42 1.30 -7.84
C ILE A 527 24.71 2.78 -7.59
N ALA A 528 23.84 3.47 -6.84
CA ALA A 528 23.99 4.90 -6.56
C ALA A 528 25.28 5.24 -5.79
N GLN A 529 25.76 4.30 -4.97
CA GLN A 529 27.02 4.41 -4.22
C GLN A 529 28.22 3.80 -4.99
N LYS A 530 28.07 3.46 -6.27
CA LYS A 530 29.12 2.93 -7.16
C LYS A 530 29.75 1.60 -6.69
N VAL A 531 29.05 0.85 -5.82
CA VAL A 531 29.44 -0.51 -5.40
C VAL A 531 29.07 -1.54 -6.46
N LEU A 532 27.95 -1.33 -7.15
CA LEU A 532 27.53 -2.14 -8.29
C LEU A 532 27.56 -1.30 -9.58
N PRO A 533 27.90 -1.90 -10.74
CA PRO A 533 27.84 -1.20 -12.01
C PRO A 533 26.39 -0.84 -12.36
N ASP A 534 26.23 0.25 -13.12
CA ASP A 534 24.94 0.66 -13.67
C ASP A 534 24.27 -0.51 -14.40
N ASN A 535 22.98 -0.68 -14.13
CA ASN A 535 22.21 -1.78 -14.67
C ASN A 535 20.79 -1.33 -14.99
N ASP A 536 20.36 -1.59 -16.22
CA ASP A 536 19.01 -1.27 -16.65
C ASP A 536 18.02 -2.23 -15.99
N ARG A 537 17.43 -1.76 -14.88
CA ARG A 537 16.44 -2.51 -14.10
C ARG A 537 15.26 -3.02 -14.94
N HIS A 538 14.85 -2.27 -15.96
CA HIS A 538 13.68 -2.61 -16.78
C HIS A 538 14.04 -3.67 -17.80
N LEU A 539 15.22 -3.56 -18.40
CA LEU A 539 15.77 -4.59 -19.27
C LEU A 539 16.00 -5.91 -18.51
N ARG A 540 16.64 -5.87 -17.34
CA ARG A 540 16.83 -7.07 -16.50
C ARG A 540 15.50 -7.70 -16.10
N ALA A 541 14.54 -6.89 -15.65
CA ALA A 541 13.21 -7.39 -15.30
C ALA A 541 12.41 -7.92 -16.50
N LEU A 542 12.72 -7.47 -17.73
CA LEU A 542 12.17 -8.03 -18.96
C LEU A 542 12.82 -9.38 -19.28
N GLN A 543 14.15 -9.48 -19.21
CA GLN A 543 14.88 -10.72 -19.46
C GLN A 543 14.46 -11.82 -18.48
N ARG A 544 14.49 -11.55 -17.17
CA ARG A 544 14.04 -12.51 -16.15
C ARG A 544 12.59 -12.94 -16.34
N TRP A 545 11.69 -12.00 -16.66
CA TRP A 545 10.30 -12.34 -16.96
C TRP A 545 10.19 -13.22 -18.20
N PHE A 546 11.00 -12.96 -19.23
CA PHE A 546 11.01 -13.74 -20.45
C PHE A 546 11.52 -15.15 -20.18
N ASP A 547 12.62 -15.32 -19.45
CA ASP A 547 13.17 -16.64 -19.12
C ASP A 547 12.14 -17.49 -18.35
N LEU A 548 11.46 -16.89 -17.37
CA LEU A 548 10.37 -17.54 -16.63
C LEU A 548 9.17 -17.91 -17.51
N ARG A 549 8.84 -17.06 -18.51
CA ARG A 549 7.74 -17.34 -19.44
C ARG A 549 8.12 -18.33 -20.53
N LEU A 550 9.39 -18.37 -20.93
CA LEU A 550 9.90 -19.29 -21.92
C LEU A 550 9.96 -20.72 -21.34
N ALA A 551 10.24 -20.84 -20.04
CA ALA A 551 10.20 -22.10 -19.32
C ALA A 551 8.80 -22.74 -19.22
N THR A 552 7.72 -21.99 -19.53
CA THR A 552 6.35 -22.55 -19.59
C THR A 552 5.96 -23.02 -20.99
N VAL A 553 6.87 -22.99 -21.96
CA VAL A 553 6.62 -23.45 -23.34
C VAL A 553 7.26 -24.81 -23.52
N ASP A 554 6.48 -25.83 -23.87
CA ASP A 554 6.95 -27.22 -23.87
C ASP A 554 7.86 -27.56 -25.06
N ASP A 555 7.60 -27.03 -26.26
CA ASP A 555 8.37 -27.36 -27.49
C ASP A 555 9.72 -26.60 -27.54
N PRO A 556 10.88 -27.31 -27.60
CA PRO A 556 12.20 -26.69 -27.72
C PRO A 556 12.42 -25.89 -29.02
N GLU A 557 11.70 -26.20 -30.11
CA GLU A 557 11.73 -25.43 -31.35
C GLU A 557 11.10 -24.05 -31.14
N ASP A 558 9.93 -23.99 -30.50
CA ASP A 558 9.25 -22.73 -30.18
C ASP A 558 10.05 -21.89 -29.18
N GLN A 559 10.67 -22.54 -28.19
CA GLN A 559 11.56 -21.84 -27.27
C GLN A 559 12.73 -21.16 -28.01
N ARG A 560 13.36 -21.86 -28.97
CA ARG A 560 14.45 -21.30 -29.78
C ARG A 560 13.97 -20.14 -30.64
N LEU A 561 12.80 -20.27 -31.24
CA LEU A 561 12.19 -19.25 -32.07
C LEU A 561 11.87 -17.96 -31.27
N LEU A 562 11.16 -18.10 -30.15
CA LEU A 562 10.81 -16.98 -29.27
C LEU A 562 12.06 -16.28 -28.72
N ARG A 563 13.08 -17.05 -28.33
CA ARG A 563 14.38 -16.52 -27.87
C ARG A 563 15.08 -15.75 -28.98
N GLY A 564 15.08 -16.27 -30.20
CA GLY A 564 15.58 -15.59 -31.39
C GLY A 564 14.84 -14.28 -31.65
N TYR A 565 13.50 -14.30 -31.59
CA TYR A 565 12.67 -13.13 -31.79
C TYR A 565 12.98 -12.01 -30.80
N LEU A 566 12.95 -12.31 -29.49
CA LEU A 566 13.25 -11.32 -28.46
C LEU A 566 14.66 -10.75 -28.62
N THR A 567 15.65 -11.62 -28.87
CA THR A 567 17.07 -11.24 -28.95
C THR A 567 17.34 -10.30 -30.12
N TRP A 568 16.93 -10.69 -31.32
CA TRP A 568 17.27 -9.97 -32.54
C TRP A 568 16.41 -8.72 -32.76
N THR A 569 15.14 -8.75 -32.34
CA THR A 569 14.19 -7.65 -32.60
C THR A 569 14.17 -6.62 -31.47
N HIS A 570 14.19 -7.06 -30.21
CA HIS A 570 14.00 -6.16 -29.07
C HIS A 570 15.28 -5.93 -28.27
N LEU A 571 15.98 -6.97 -27.81
CA LEU A 571 17.16 -6.79 -26.94
C LEU A 571 18.30 -6.09 -27.67
N ARG A 572 18.59 -6.46 -28.92
CA ARG A 572 19.59 -5.78 -29.74
C ARG A 572 19.26 -4.29 -29.92
N ARG A 573 18.00 -3.96 -30.17
CA ARG A 573 17.53 -2.58 -30.30
C ARG A 573 17.67 -1.80 -28.99
N LEU A 574 17.24 -2.37 -27.87
CA LEU A 574 17.35 -1.74 -26.56
C LEU A 574 18.81 -1.48 -26.17
N ARG A 575 19.71 -2.44 -26.44
CA ARG A 575 21.15 -2.28 -26.19
C ARG A 575 21.79 -1.23 -27.10
N ARG A 576 21.45 -1.22 -28.40
CA ARG A 576 22.00 -0.24 -29.37
C ARG A 576 21.61 1.21 -29.06
N LEU A 577 20.45 1.44 -28.46
CA LEU A 577 19.96 2.79 -28.17
C LEU A 577 20.70 3.46 -26.99
N GLY A 578 21.56 2.74 -26.26
CA GLY A 578 22.37 3.25 -25.15
C GLY A 578 21.57 3.86 -23.99
N ASN A 579 20.25 3.70 -24.01
CA ASN A 579 19.29 4.36 -23.14
C ASN A 579 18.55 3.32 -22.30
N PRO A 580 18.30 3.58 -21.00
CA PRO A 580 17.50 2.68 -20.18
C PRO A 580 16.10 2.43 -20.77
N ALA A 581 15.71 1.17 -20.80
CA ALA A 581 14.41 0.71 -21.22
C ALA A 581 13.32 1.33 -20.34
N THR A 582 12.19 1.68 -20.96
CA THR A 582 11.08 2.32 -20.25
C THR A 582 10.09 1.26 -19.75
N PRO A 583 9.35 1.53 -18.65
CA PRO A 583 8.26 0.64 -18.23
C PRO A 583 7.23 0.40 -19.34
N GLY A 584 6.94 1.42 -20.16
CA GLY A 584 6.00 1.32 -21.27
C GLY A 584 6.51 0.40 -22.38
N SER A 585 7.77 0.57 -22.80
CA SER A 585 8.37 -0.26 -23.83
C SER A 585 8.50 -1.72 -23.38
N THR A 586 8.92 -1.97 -22.15
CA THR A 586 9.00 -3.35 -21.63
C THR A 586 7.63 -3.98 -21.50
N ASN A 587 6.61 -3.25 -21.04
CA ASN A 587 5.25 -3.77 -20.99
C ASN A 587 4.67 -4.05 -22.39
N SER A 588 4.99 -3.24 -23.40
CA SER A 588 4.62 -3.51 -24.79
C SER A 588 5.23 -4.81 -25.28
N ILE A 589 6.53 -5.01 -25.07
CA ILE A 589 7.24 -6.25 -25.44
C ILE A 589 6.65 -7.46 -24.71
N LYS A 590 6.34 -7.33 -23.40
CA LYS A 590 5.69 -8.40 -22.63
C LYS A 590 4.35 -8.81 -23.23
N ASN A 591 3.52 -7.83 -23.59
CA ASN A 591 2.21 -8.07 -24.19
C ASN A 591 2.31 -8.74 -25.56
N GLU A 592 3.30 -8.33 -26.35
CA GLU A 592 3.59 -8.89 -27.67
C GLU A 592 4.06 -10.34 -27.58
N ILE A 593 5.04 -10.65 -26.72
CA ILE A 593 5.52 -12.01 -26.47
C ILE A 593 4.40 -12.90 -25.91
N THR A 594 3.58 -12.38 -24.98
CA THR A 594 2.43 -13.13 -24.46
C THR A 594 1.45 -13.48 -25.56
N SER A 595 1.25 -12.59 -26.53
CA SER A 595 0.36 -12.85 -27.67
C SER A 595 0.99 -13.83 -28.66
N ALA A 596 2.31 -13.77 -28.87
CA ALA A 596 3.05 -14.73 -29.70
C ALA A 596 2.98 -16.16 -29.11
N ILE A 597 3.17 -16.31 -27.79
CA ILE A 597 2.99 -17.58 -27.09
C ILE A 597 1.54 -18.06 -27.24
N GLY A 598 0.56 -17.17 -27.05
CA GLY A 598 -0.86 -17.52 -27.22
C GLY A 598 -1.24 -17.94 -28.65
N LEU A 599 -0.52 -17.47 -29.69
CA LEU A 599 -0.68 -17.97 -31.06
C LEU A 599 -0.16 -19.41 -31.18
N ILE A 600 1.04 -19.67 -30.68
CA ILE A 600 1.67 -21.00 -30.72
C ILE A 600 0.79 -22.01 -29.97
N GLU A 601 0.37 -21.70 -28.75
CA GLU A 601 -0.55 -22.53 -27.96
C GLU A 601 -1.87 -22.82 -28.71
N TRP A 602 -2.43 -21.80 -29.38
CA TRP A 602 -3.68 -21.94 -30.14
C TRP A 602 -3.54 -22.82 -31.39
N LEU A 603 -2.37 -22.79 -32.05
CA LEU A 603 -2.04 -23.67 -33.17
C LEU A 603 -1.81 -25.11 -32.69
N HIS A 604 -1.07 -25.28 -31.58
CA HIS A 604 -0.79 -26.59 -30.99
C HIS A 604 -2.07 -27.29 -30.54
N ALA A 605 -3.03 -26.54 -29.96
CA ALA A 605 -4.35 -27.06 -29.59
C ALA A 605 -5.16 -27.59 -30.81
N ARG A 606 -4.77 -27.25 -32.04
CA ARG A 606 -5.36 -27.75 -33.30
C ARG A 606 -4.46 -28.75 -34.03
N GLY A 607 -3.42 -29.25 -33.37
CA GLY A 607 -2.44 -30.15 -33.97
C GLY A 607 -1.60 -29.51 -35.09
N ARG A 608 -1.52 -28.18 -35.15
CA ARG A 608 -0.75 -27.45 -36.16
C ARG A 608 0.50 -26.84 -35.56
N LYS A 609 1.62 -26.92 -36.28
CA LYS A 609 2.85 -26.18 -35.96
C LYS A 609 2.86 -24.81 -36.63
N LEU A 610 3.67 -23.90 -36.11
CA LEU A 610 3.83 -22.56 -36.68
C LEU A 610 4.24 -22.57 -38.17
N ARG A 611 5.05 -23.55 -38.60
CA ARG A 611 5.46 -23.70 -40.01
C ARG A 611 4.30 -23.98 -40.97
N ALA A 612 3.29 -24.69 -40.49
CA ALA A 612 2.08 -25.03 -41.26
C ALA A 612 0.94 -24.02 -41.06
N CYS A 613 1.21 -22.89 -40.40
CA CYS A 613 0.24 -21.84 -40.16
C CYS A 613 -0.16 -21.17 -41.49
N THR A 614 -1.46 -21.08 -41.74
CA THR A 614 -2.04 -20.43 -42.92
C THR A 614 -2.61 -19.06 -42.58
N GLN A 615 -2.90 -18.23 -43.60
CA GLN A 615 -3.60 -16.96 -43.39
C GLN A 615 -4.97 -17.17 -42.71
N ALA A 616 -5.71 -18.23 -43.09
CA ALA A 616 -7.00 -18.57 -42.50
C ALA A 616 -6.90 -18.88 -41.00
N ASP A 617 -5.81 -19.53 -40.57
CA ASP A 617 -5.55 -19.80 -39.15
C ASP A 617 -5.35 -18.49 -38.37
N LEU A 618 -4.55 -17.56 -38.91
CA LEU A 618 -4.31 -16.25 -38.28
C LEU A 618 -5.57 -15.40 -38.20
N ASP A 619 -6.39 -15.40 -39.26
CA ASP A 619 -7.65 -14.65 -39.31
C ASP A 619 -8.66 -15.22 -38.32
N ALA A 620 -8.81 -16.55 -38.24
CA ALA A 620 -9.65 -17.21 -37.26
C ALA A 620 -9.21 -16.90 -35.82
N TRP A 621 -7.91 -16.94 -35.55
CA TRP A 621 -7.36 -16.58 -34.24
C TRP A 621 -7.63 -15.12 -33.89
N CYS A 622 -7.46 -14.20 -34.85
CA CYS A 622 -7.74 -12.78 -34.67
C CYS A 622 -9.23 -12.49 -34.45
N MET A 623 -10.11 -13.21 -35.13
CA MET A 623 -11.57 -13.09 -34.96
C MET A 623 -12.01 -13.50 -33.56
N LEU A 624 -11.51 -14.64 -33.04
CA LEU A 624 -11.88 -15.15 -31.72
C LEU A 624 -11.26 -14.35 -30.56
N GLY A 625 -10.00 -13.90 -30.70
CA GLY A 625 -9.28 -13.20 -29.63
C GLY A 625 -9.40 -11.67 -29.62
N GLY A 626 -10.08 -11.09 -30.62
CA GLY A 626 -10.31 -9.64 -30.72
C GLY A 626 -9.03 -8.82 -30.87
N ARG A 627 -8.78 -7.88 -29.95
CA ARG A 627 -7.63 -6.94 -30.04
C ARG A 627 -6.30 -7.52 -29.59
N THR A 628 -6.29 -8.60 -28.82
CA THR A 628 -5.07 -9.17 -28.23
C THR A 628 -4.21 -9.90 -29.27
N PRO A 629 -4.76 -10.79 -30.13
CA PRO A 629 -4.03 -11.45 -31.21
C PRO A 629 -3.23 -10.53 -32.10
N ARG A 630 -3.78 -9.33 -32.39
CA ARG A 630 -3.15 -8.32 -33.24
C ARG A 630 -1.78 -7.86 -32.74
N ARG A 631 -1.46 -8.07 -31.47
CA ARG A 631 -0.15 -7.75 -30.90
C ARG A 631 0.96 -8.68 -31.37
N ALA A 632 0.64 -9.89 -31.84
CA ALA A 632 1.63 -10.81 -32.41
C ALA A 632 2.04 -10.47 -33.85
N ARG A 633 1.51 -9.38 -34.45
CA ARG A 633 1.79 -8.98 -35.83
C ARG A 633 3.29 -8.90 -36.14
N SER A 634 4.08 -8.24 -35.29
CA SER A 634 5.52 -8.09 -35.51
C SER A 634 6.26 -9.45 -35.44
N PHE A 635 5.80 -10.35 -34.58
CA PHE A 635 6.33 -11.70 -34.46
C PHE A 635 6.04 -12.53 -35.72
N VAL A 636 4.80 -12.51 -36.21
CA VAL A 636 4.44 -13.19 -37.47
C VAL A 636 5.25 -12.62 -38.64
N ALA A 637 5.33 -11.29 -38.77
CA ALA A 637 6.11 -10.66 -39.82
C ALA A 637 7.60 -11.06 -39.77
N TRP A 638 8.16 -11.20 -38.56
CA TRP A 638 9.53 -11.68 -38.37
C TRP A 638 9.69 -13.16 -38.74
N CYS A 639 8.71 -14.01 -38.45
CA CYS A 639 8.72 -15.41 -38.85
C CYS A 639 8.66 -15.57 -40.38
N VAL A 640 7.80 -14.81 -41.06
CA VAL A 640 7.72 -14.77 -42.53
C VAL A 640 9.05 -14.32 -43.13
N ALA A 641 9.63 -13.22 -42.61
CA ALA A 641 10.90 -12.70 -43.10
C ALA A 641 12.09 -13.67 -42.94
N ARG A 642 11.97 -14.67 -42.06
CA ARG A 642 12.97 -15.73 -41.85
C ARG A 642 12.59 -17.07 -42.49
N GLY A 643 11.51 -17.11 -43.27
CA GLY A 643 11.03 -18.33 -43.92
C GLY A 643 10.52 -19.41 -42.95
N VAL A 644 10.15 -19.03 -41.72
CA VAL A 644 9.63 -19.99 -40.72
C VAL A 644 8.18 -20.35 -41.01
N THR A 645 7.37 -19.40 -41.46
CA THR A 645 5.99 -19.61 -41.90
C THR A 645 5.83 -19.25 -43.37
N GLY A 646 4.78 -19.75 -44.00
CA GLY A 646 4.35 -19.28 -45.33
C GLY A 646 3.95 -17.80 -45.33
N SER A 647 3.63 -17.25 -46.51
CA SER A 647 3.18 -15.86 -46.67
C SER A 647 1.87 -15.62 -45.93
N ALA A 648 1.95 -15.10 -44.71
CA ALA A 648 0.80 -14.83 -43.85
C ALA A 648 1.03 -13.57 -43.01
N ALA A 649 0.01 -12.73 -42.83
CA ALA A 649 0.13 -11.46 -42.14
C ALA A 649 -1.09 -11.17 -41.27
N ILE A 650 -0.84 -10.63 -40.07
CA ILE A 650 -1.91 -10.12 -39.21
C ILE A 650 -2.17 -8.66 -39.59
N ALA A 651 -3.41 -8.33 -39.98
CA ALA A 651 -3.80 -6.97 -40.36
C ALA A 651 -3.52 -5.93 -39.25
N ALA A 652 -3.12 -4.73 -39.65
CA ALA A 652 -2.90 -3.63 -38.72
C ALA A 652 -4.25 -3.22 -38.11
N PRO A 653 -4.30 -2.80 -36.83
CA PRO A 653 -5.51 -2.17 -36.32
C PRO A 653 -5.88 -0.97 -37.20
N ALA A 654 -7.17 -0.83 -37.53
CA ALA A 654 -7.69 0.43 -38.08
C ALA A 654 -7.19 1.58 -37.20
N ALA A 655 -6.66 2.64 -37.85
CA ALA A 655 -5.92 3.72 -37.20
C ALA A 655 -6.60 4.14 -35.89
N ALA A 656 -5.84 4.12 -34.80
CA ALA A 656 -6.34 4.50 -33.48
C ALA A 656 -7.06 5.85 -33.58
N ALA A 657 -8.24 5.94 -32.96
CA ALA A 657 -9.04 7.15 -32.92
C ALA A 657 -8.16 8.38 -32.63
N ARG A 658 -8.35 9.44 -33.44
CA ARG A 658 -7.65 10.74 -33.37
C ARG A 658 -7.53 11.21 -31.90
N PRO A 659 -6.51 11.98 -31.52
CA PRO A 659 -6.45 12.57 -30.18
C PRO A 659 -7.75 13.35 -29.91
N ARG A 660 -8.63 12.88 -29.01
CA ARG A 660 -9.95 13.48 -28.73
C ARG A 660 -10.01 14.34 -27.46
N VAL A 661 -8.84 14.66 -26.88
CA VAL A 661 -8.78 15.41 -25.62
C VAL A 661 -7.79 16.53 -25.80
N PHE A 662 -8.32 17.74 -25.88
CA PHE A 662 -7.61 19.00 -25.92
C PHE A 662 -7.97 19.80 -24.67
N ALA A 663 -7.03 20.62 -24.22
CA ALA A 663 -7.29 21.58 -23.17
C ALA A 663 -7.72 22.91 -23.82
N ASP A 664 -8.53 23.68 -23.11
CA ASP A 664 -8.83 25.07 -23.46
C ASP A 664 -7.51 25.86 -23.61
N GLU A 665 -7.37 26.57 -24.73
CA GLU A 665 -6.18 27.33 -25.12
C GLU A 665 -5.94 28.52 -24.18
N ASP A 666 -7.00 29.22 -23.78
CA ASP A 666 -6.92 30.33 -22.83
C ASP A 666 -6.48 29.84 -21.44
N ARG A 667 -6.98 28.67 -21.04
CA ARG A 667 -6.56 28.02 -19.80
C ARG A 667 -5.10 27.62 -19.85
N ARG A 668 -4.62 27.10 -20.99
CA ARG A 668 -3.21 26.70 -21.16
C ARG A 668 -2.26 27.89 -20.98
N TRP A 669 -2.51 29.01 -21.64
CA TRP A 669 -1.65 30.20 -21.52
C TRP A 669 -1.69 30.83 -20.13
N ARG A 670 -2.87 30.89 -19.49
CA ARG A 670 -2.98 31.32 -18.08
C ARG A 670 -2.15 30.44 -17.14
N THR A 671 -2.25 29.12 -17.27
CA THR A 671 -1.45 28.19 -16.46
C THR A 671 0.04 28.33 -16.75
N ALA A 672 0.45 28.51 -18.02
CA ALA A 672 1.85 28.74 -18.36
C ALA A 672 2.40 30.02 -17.70
N ARG A 673 1.67 31.14 -17.76
CA ARG A 673 2.06 32.38 -17.08
C ARG A 673 2.15 32.19 -15.56
N GLN A 674 1.19 31.51 -14.95
CA GLN A 674 1.25 31.20 -13.52
C GLN A 674 2.53 30.43 -13.18
N LEU A 675 2.86 29.37 -13.92
CA LEU A 675 4.09 28.60 -13.67
C LEU A 675 5.38 29.40 -13.93
N LEU A 676 5.35 30.42 -14.77
CA LEU A 676 6.52 31.28 -15.00
C LEU A 676 6.80 32.20 -13.81
N HIS A 677 5.78 32.64 -13.07
CA HIS A 677 5.93 33.71 -12.06
C HIS A 677 5.61 33.29 -10.61
N ASP A 678 4.78 32.27 -10.39
CA ASP A 678 4.33 31.85 -9.06
C ASP A 678 5.40 30.99 -8.34
N ASP A 679 6.05 31.57 -7.34
CA ASP A 679 7.10 30.95 -6.52
C ASP A 679 6.58 30.06 -5.39
N THR A 680 5.26 30.06 -5.13
CA THR A 680 4.63 29.13 -4.19
C THR A 680 4.60 27.69 -4.74
N ILE A 681 4.67 27.55 -6.08
CA ILE A 681 4.72 26.26 -6.76
C ILE A 681 6.18 25.79 -6.84
N ALA A 682 6.42 24.53 -6.47
CA ALA A 682 7.77 23.97 -6.52
C ALA A 682 8.38 24.07 -7.93
N THR A 683 9.63 24.54 -8.04
CA THR A 683 10.36 24.75 -9.32
C THR A 683 10.33 23.53 -10.24
N ILE A 684 10.40 22.33 -9.65
CA ILE A 684 10.29 21.06 -10.38
C ILE A 684 8.95 20.91 -11.12
N ASP A 685 7.84 21.34 -10.52
CA ASP A 685 6.52 21.26 -11.14
C ASP A 685 6.31 22.38 -12.14
N ARG A 686 6.86 23.57 -11.87
CA ARG A 686 6.88 24.72 -12.81
C ARG A 686 7.57 24.35 -14.12
N VAL A 687 8.83 23.91 -14.06
CA VAL A 687 9.59 23.52 -15.24
C VAL A 687 8.90 22.36 -15.97
N ALA A 688 8.48 21.30 -15.26
CA ALA A 688 7.83 20.17 -15.91
C ALA A 688 6.49 20.56 -16.59
N GLY A 689 5.69 21.40 -15.94
CA GLY A 689 4.44 21.90 -16.49
C GLY A 689 4.67 22.74 -17.73
N LEU A 690 5.67 23.63 -17.72
CA LEU A 690 6.05 24.45 -18.88
C LEU A 690 6.55 23.59 -20.04
N LEU A 691 7.31 22.51 -19.79
CA LEU A 691 7.71 21.57 -20.85
C LEU A 691 6.52 20.85 -21.49
N VAL A 692 5.47 20.55 -20.72
CA VAL A 692 4.22 19.99 -21.26
C VAL A 692 3.43 21.04 -22.05
N LEU A 693 3.26 22.23 -21.48
CA LEU A 693 2.39 23.28 -22.00
C LEU A 693 3.00 24.03 -23.19
N LEU A 694 4.32 24.24 -23.23
CA LEU A 694 4.96 25.03 -24.29
C LEU A 694 5.59 24.16 -25.37
N TYR A 695 6.19 23.03 -24.98
CA TYR A 695 6.95 22.17 -25.90
C TYR A 695 6.26 20.83 -26.18
N GLY A 696 5.02 20.68 -25.71
CA GLY A 696 4.23 19.47 -25.87
C GLY A 696 4.92 18.21 -25.35
N GLN A 697 5.87 18.30 -24.40
CA GLN A 697 6.67 17.13 -24.01
C GLN A 697 5.88 16.12 -23.19
N ALA A 698 6.21 14.84 -23.36
CA ALA A 698 5.56 13.77 -22.61
C ALA A 698 6.21 13.66 -21.23
N VAL A 699 5.41 13.47 -20.18
CA VAL A 699 5.93 13.23 -18.81
C VAL A 699 6.95 12.11 -18.74
N SER A 700 6.83 11.08 -19.60
CA SER A 700 7.80 9.98 -19.69
C SER A 700 9.16 10.39 -20.29
N ARG A 701 9.22 11.47 -21.08
CA ARG A 701 10.46 12.06 -21.61
C ARG A 701 11.02 13.09 -20.64
N ILE A 702 10.18 13.94 -20.06
CA ILE A 702 10.58 14.98 -19.10
C ILE A 702 11.37 14.39 -17.94
N VAL A 703 10.86 13.32 -17.31
CA VAL A 703 11.57 12.71 -16.18
C VAL A 703 12.93 12.11 -16.55
N ARG A 704 13.21 11.90 -17.83
CA ARG A 704 14.49 11.37 -18.33
C ARG A 704 15.49 12.46 -18.70
N LEU A 705 15.11 13.73 -18.59
CA LEU A 705 16.05 14.82 -18.80
C LEU A 705 17.15 14.79 -17.74
N THR A 706 18.35 15.05 -18.19
CA THR A 706 19.56 15.06 -17.39
C THR A 706 20.14 16.46 -17.33
N ILE A 707 21.05 16.69 -16.39
CA ILE A 707 21.76 17.97 -16.28
C ILE A 707 22.50 18.31 -17.58
N ASN A 708 22.98 17.30 -18.31
CA ASN A 708 23.68 17.46 -19.59
C ASN A 708 22.74 17.82 -20.75
N ASP A 709 21.43 17.81 -20.54
CA ASP A 709 20.46 18.27 -21.54
C ASP A 709 20.19 19.78 -21.42
N VAL A 710 20.67 20.43 -20.34
CA VAL A 710 20.64 21.88 -20.17
C VAL A 710 22.04 22.41 -20.50
N LEU A 711 22.15 23.06 -21.64
CA LEU A 711 23.41 23.57 -22.18
C LEU A 711 23.49 25.09 -21.95
N ARG A 712 24.72 25.59 -21.77
CA ARG A 712 25.02 27.02 -21.73
C ARG A 712 25.92 27.33 -22.93
N ALA A 713 25.46 28.18 -23.83
CA ALA A 713 26.21 28.60 -25.02
C ALA A 713 25.94 30.08 -25.26
N ASP A 714 27.00 30.87 -25.48
CA ASP A 714 26.94 32.29 -25.87
C ASP A 714 26.00 33.16 -25.00
N GLY A 715 26.05 32.97 -23.69
CA GLY A 715 25.23 33.72 -22.72
C GLY A 715 23.76 33.28 -22.67
N ALA A 716 23.35 32.30 -23.46
CA ALA A 716 21.98 31.79 -23.50
C ALA A 716 21.87 30.34 -23.00
N VAL A 717 20.66 29.98 -22.53
CA VAL A 717 20.34 28.62 -22.11
C VAL A 717 19.69 27.86 -23.25
N GLN A 718 20.24 26.70 -23.56
CA GLN A 718 19.68 25.77 -24.54
C GLN A 718 19.19 24.49 -23.86
N LEU A 719 18.09 23.93 -24.35
CA LEU A 719 17.54 22.67 -23.86
C LEU A 719 17.51 21.62 -24.98
N ARG A 720 18.12 20.47 -24.72
CA ARG A 720 18.13 19.35 -25.65
C ARG A 720 16.92 18.44 -25.43
N LEU A 721 15.85 18.67 -26.20
CA LEU A 721 14.68 17.78 -26.24
C LEU A 721 14.75 16.78 -27.40
N GLY A 722 15.44 17.14 -28.49
CA GLY A 722 15.63 16.36 -29.70
C GLY A 722 17.09 16.27 -30.14
N ARG A 723 17.33 16.13 -31.45
CA ARG A 723 18.67 16.09 -32.04
C ARG A 723 19.34 17.46 -32.00
N GLN A 724 18.57 18.51 -32.23
CA GLN A 724 19.04 19.89 -32.13
C GLN A 724 18.57 20.49 -30.80
N PRO A 725 19.47 21.12 -30.02
CA PRO A 725 19.09 21.92 -28.86
C PRO A 725 18.22 23.11 -29.28
N LEU A 726 17.25 23.47 -28.46
CA LEU A 726 16.43 24.67 -28.66
C LEU A 726 16.82 25.77 -27.68
N MET A 727 16.76 27.01 -28.12
CA MET A 727 16.97 28.18 -27.28
C MET A 727 15.78 28.35 -26.33
N VAL A 728 16.05 28.50 -25.04
CA VAL A 728 15.02 28.71 -24.02
C VAL A 728 15.05 30.17 -23.60
N PRO A 729 13.96 30.94 -23.79
CA PRO A 729 13.91 32.33 -23.36
C PRO A 729 13.65 32.47 -21.85
N GLU A 730 13.99 33.64 -21.32
CA GLU A 730 13.56 34.10 -20.00
C GLU A 730 12.02 34.18 -19.93
N PRO A 731 11.36 33.82 -18.81
CA PRO A 731 11.89 33.35 -17.51
C PRO A 731 12.25 31.86 -17.37
N LEU A 732 12.00 31.04 -18.39
CA LEU A 732 12.14 29.58 -18.25
C LEU A 732 13.61 29.13 -18.14
N ASP A 733 14.53 29.87 -18.74
CA ASP A 733 15.98 29.64 -18.61
C ASP A 733 16.45 29.68 -17.15
N THR A 734 16.04 30.71 -16.40
CA THR A 734 16.36 30.95 -15.00
C THR A 734 15.77 29.86 -14.13
N LEU A 735 14.54 29.41 -14.43
CA LEU A 735 13.93 28.27 -13.75
C LEU A 735 14.67 26.95 -14.03
N LEU A 736 15.17 26.73 -15.25
CA LEU A 736 15.98 25.56 -15.57
C LEU A 736 17.31 25.58 -14.83
N LEU A 737 18.02 26.72 -14.84
CA LEU A 737 19.28 26.88 -14.12
C LEU A 737 19.08 26.75 -12.60
N GLY A 738 18.02 27.35 -12.06
CA GLY A 738 17.62 27.22 -10.66
C GLY A 738 17.28 25.77 -10.30
N LEU A 739 16.59 25.03 -11.17
CA LEU A 739 16.32 23.61 -10.97
C LEU A 739 17.61 22.79 -10.98
N VAL A 740 18.55 23.08 -11.88
CA VAL A 740 19.88 22.44 -11.87
C VAL A 740 20.57 22.71 -10.53
N GLY A 741 20.63 23.96 -10.04
CA GLY A 741 21.32 24.30 -8.79
C GLY A 741 20.65 23.75 -7.51
N THR A 742 19.33 23.66 -7.48
CA THR A 742 18.56 23.30 -6.27
C THR A 742 18.17 21.82 -6.20
N ARG A 743 18.49 21.03 -7.24
CA ARG A 743 18.15 19.60 -7.29
C ARG A 743 18.78 18.87 -6.10
N ARG A 744 17.97 18.02 -5.46
CA ARG A 744 18.42 17.11 -4.41
C ARG A 744 17.83 15.73 -4.61
N GLY A 745 18.61 14.70 -4.33
CA GLY A 745 18.16 13.32 -4.31
C GLY A 745 16.98 13.16 -3.35
N LYS A 746 15.93 12.46 -3.75
CA LYS A 746 14.72 12.26 -2.92
C LYS A 746 14.69 10.92 -2.21
N ALA A 747 15.73 10.09 -2.37
CA ALA A 747 15.82 8.81 -1.70
C ALA A 747 16.05 8.97 -0.20
N ALA A 748 15.33 8.18 0.60
CA ALA A 748 15.43 8.25 2.05
C ALA A 748 16.68 7.52 2.58
N LEU A 749 16.95 6.33 2.02
CA LEU A 749 18.13 5.50 2.26
C LEU A 749 19.00 5.53 1.00
N GLY A 750 20.33 5.64 1.14
CA GLY A 750 21.26 5.82 0.01
C GLY A 750 21.11 7.19 -0.66
N HIS A 751 20.77 8.23 0.10
CA HIS A 751 20.63 9.59 -0.41
C HIS A 751 21.96 10.04 -1.04
N THR A 752 21.89 10.58 -2.25
CA THR A 752 23.00 11.22 -2.95
C THR A 752 22.46 12.37 -3.78
N ASP A 753 23.16 13.49 -3.75
CA ASP A 753 22.93 14.62 -4.65
C ASP A 753 23.82 14.53 -5.91
N ASP A 754 24.80 13.61 -5.94
CA ASP A 754 25.57 13.23 -7.12
C ASP A 754 24.71 12.31 -8.01
N HIS A 755 23.83 12.92 -8.81
CA HIS A 755 23.02 12.23 -9.80
C HIS A 755 22.83 13.05 -11.08
N ARG A 756 22.74 12.34 -12.22
CA ARG A 756 22.58 12.97 -13.54
C ARG A 756 21.18 13.54 -13.82
N TRP A 757 20.16 13.13 -13.09
CA TRP A 757 18.75 13.43 -13.42
C TRP A 757 18.36 14.86 -13.05
N LEU A 758 17.72 15.58 -13.98
CA LEU A 758 17.11 16.89 -13.71
C LEU A 758 15.86 16.76 -12.82
N PHE A 759 15.16 15.63 -12.93
CA PHE A 759 13.99 15.28 -12.13
C PHE A 759 14.28 14.04 -11.28
N PRO A 760 14.90 14.16 -10.09
CA PRO A 760 15.26 13.02 -9.26
C PRO A 760 14.03 12.34 -8.62
N GLY A 761 14.12 11.02 -8.51
CA GLY A 761 13.11 10.15 -7.92
C GLY A 761 13.41 9.75 -6.48
N GLY A 762 12.45 9.04 -5.87
CA GLY A 762 12.58 8.51 -4.50
C GLY A 762 13.38 7.21 -4.38
N LEU A 763 13.82 6.63 -5.50
CA LEU A 763 14.81 5.55 -5.52
C LEU A 763 16.20 6.18 -5.71
N PRO A 764 17.23 5.73 -4.97
CA PRO A 764 18.60 6.24 -5.10
C PRO A 764 19.08 6.24 -6.54
N GLY A 765 19.70 7.33 -6.99
CA GLY A 765 20.27 7.44 -8.34
C GLY A 765 19.27 7.37 -9.51
N GLN A 766 17.96 7.33 -9.25
CA GLN A 766 16.94 7.12 -10.28
C GLN A 766 16.11 8.38 -10.55
N ALA A 767 15.62 8.49 -11.79
CA ALA A 767 14.66 9.51 -12.19
C ALA A 767 13.31 9.38 -11.48
N LEU A 768 12.57 10.49 -11.43
CA LEU A 768 11.19 10.54 -10.97
C LEU A 768 10.31 9.61 -11.82
N HIS A 769 9.40 8.89 -11.18
CA HIS A 769 8.50 8.00 -11.91
C HIS A 769 7.48 8.83 -12.73
N PRO A 770 7.22 8.52 -14.01
CA PRO A 770 6.32 9.31 -14.86
C PRO A 770 4.91 9.49 -14.27
N LEU A 771 4.35 8.46 -13.63
CA LEU A 771 3.03 8.56 -12.98
C LEU A 771 3.04 9.49 -11.75
N THR A 772 4.19 9.59 -11.07
CA THR A 772 4.35 10.52 -9.95
C THR A 772 4.39 11.95 -10.47
N LEU A 773 5.14 12.22 -11.54
CA LEU A 773 5.12 13.53 -12.19
C LEU A 773 3.72 13.88 -12.71
N ALA A 774 3.06 12.96 -13.41
CA ALA A 774 1.70 13.17 -13.90
C ALA A 774 0.69 13.45 -12.77
N ARG A 775 0.89 12.88 -11.57
CA ARG A 775 0.08 13.21 -10.39
C ARG A 775 0.37 14.62 -9.90
N ARG A 776 1.65 14.97 -9.72
CA ARG A 776 2.06 16.32 -9.29
C ARG A 776 1.52 17.40 -10.23
N LEU A 777 1.62 17.19 -11.55
CA LEU A 777 1.07 18.09 -12.56
C LEU A 777 -0.47 18.20 -12.48
N ARG A 778 -1.18 17.10 -12.19
CA ARG A 778 -2.63 17.18 -11.95
C ARG A 778 -2.98 17.97 -10.70
N ASP A 779 -2.18 17.86 -9.65
CA ASP A 779 -2.38 18.57 -8.38
C ASP A 779 -2.23 20.11 -8.59
N VAL A 780 -1.46 20.55 -9.59
CA VAL A 780 -1.38 21.96 -10.06
C VAL A 780 -2.30 22.27 -11.26
N GLY A 781 -3.28 21.42 -11.54
CA GLY A 781 -4.33 21.69 -12.53
C GLY A 781 -3.99 21.34 -13.99
N ILE A 782 -2.91 20.61 -14.26
CA ILE A 782 -2.44 20.29 -15.62
C ILE A 782 -2.76 18.83 -15.99
N PRO A 783 -3.79 18.57 -16.82
CA PRO A 783 -4.07 17.24 -17.36
C PRO A 783 -3.05 16.90 -18.47
N SER A 784 -1.93 16.25 -18.10
CA SER A 784 -0.74 16.11 -18.96
C SER A 784 -1.01 15.63 -20.40
N ARG A 785 -1.99 14.74 -20.63
CA ARG A 785 -2.32 14.25 -21.98
C ARG A 785 -3.05 15.30 -22.82
N GLY A 786 -4.05 15.98 -22.25
CA GLY A 786 -4.82 17.00 -22.97
C GLY A 786 -3.96 18.23 -23.28
N SER A 787 -3.21 18.70 -22.28
CA SER A 787 -2.27 19.82 -22.44
C SER A 787 -1.20 19.53 -23.50
N ARG A 788 -0.60 18.33 -23.48
CA ARG A 788 0.35 17.92 -24.52
C ARG A 788 -0.27 17.92 -25.92
N ASN A 789 -1.46 17.33 -26.08
CA ASN A 789 -2.08 17.26 -27.40
C ASN A 789 -2.34 18.65 -27.98
N THR A 790 -2.79 19.59 -27.15
CA THR A 790 -3.05 20.98 -27.52
C THR A 790 -1.76 21.66 -27.99
N ALA A 791 -0.67 21.55 -27.21
CA ALA A 791 0.63 22.08 -27.58
C ALA A 791 1.19 21.45 -28.86
N MET A 792 1.02 20.15 -29.04
CA MET A 792 1.52 19.47 -30.24
C MET A 792 0.77 19.87 -31.51
N ILE A 793 -0.53 20.16 -31.45
CA ILE A 793 -1.28 20.63 -32.62
C ILE A 793 -0.83 22.03 -33.01
N GLU A 794 -0.78 22.97 -32.06
CA GLU A 794 -0.38 24.35 -32.33
C GLU A 794 1.06 24.42 -32.90
N LEU A 795 1.99 23.66 -32.33
CA LEU A 795 3.35 23.56 -32.85
C LEU A 795 3.41 22.92 -34.24
N ALA A 796 2.56 21.93 -34.52
CA ALA A 796 2.51 21.29 -35.83
C ALA A 796 1.80 22.14 -36.90
N ALA A 797 0.97 23.12 -36.49
CA ALA A 797 0.37 24.10 -37.38
C ALA A 797 1.38 25.17 -37.83
N THR A 798 2.39 25.45 -37.00
CA THR A 798 3.37 26.52 -37.23
C THR A 798 4.73 26.01 -37.74
N LEU A 799 5.10 24.76 -37.45
CA LEU A 799 6.41 24.21 -37.78
C LEU A 799 6.32 23.02 -38.75
N PRO A 800 7.21 22.94 -39.76
CA PRO A 800 7.37 21.75 -40.58
C PRO A 800 7.66 20.49 -39.74
N ALA A 801 7.08 19.35 -40.14
CA ALA A 801 7.19 18.09 -39.41
C ALA A 801 8.65 17.65 -39.15
N LYS A 802 9.58 17.95 -40.07
CA LYS A 802 11.01 17.67 -39.90
C LYS A 802 11.62 18.49 -38.76
N ILE A 803 11.37 19.80 -38.71
CA ILE A 803 11.87 20.69 -37.66
C ILE A 803 11.28 20.29 -36.31
N LEU A 804 9.98 20.00 -36.26
CA LEU A 804 9.31 19.53 -35.04
C LEU A 804 9.92 18.21 -34.51
N SER A 805 10.27 17.29 -35.43
CA SER A 805 10.96 16.04 -35.11
C SER A 805 12.37 16.29 -34.55
N GLU A 806 13.13 17.20 -35.17
CA GLU A 806 14.52 17.50 -34.80
C GLU A 806 14.62 18.25 -33.45
N LEU A 807 13.73 19.20 -33.18
CA LEU A 807 13.72 19.98 -31.93
C LEU A 807 13.12 19.22 -30.74
N LEU A 808 11.97 18.56 -30.91
CA LEU A 808 11.23 17.95 -29.80
C LEU A 808 11.55 16.47 -29.56
N GLY A 809 12.30 15.85 -30.48
CA GLY A 809 12.74 14.47 -30.40
C GLY A 809 11.62 13.43 -30.52
N ILE A 810 10.55 13.76 -31.26
CA ILE A 810 9.53 12.81 -31.72
C ILE A 810 9.96 12.16 -33.04
N SER A 811 9.30 11.07 -33.46
CA SER A 811 9.59 10.48 -34.79
C SER A 811 8.99 11.35 -35.90
N THR A 812 9.62 11.32 -37.08
CA THR A 812 9.10 11.97 -38.29
C THR A 812 7.66 11.55 -38.58
N ASP A 813 7.35 10.25 -38.54
CA ASP A 813 5.98 9.75 -38.71
C ASP A 813 4.97 10.30 -37.68
N SER A 814 5.44 10.56 -36.46
CA SER A 814 4.59 11.15 -35.42
C SER A 814 4.37 12.62 -35.71
N ALA A 815 5.40 13.34 -36.15
CA ALA A 815 5.32 14.75 -36.53
C ALA A 815 4.41 14.95 -37.76
N THR A 816 4.54 14.11 -38.81
CA THR A 816 3.65 14.13 -39.98
C THR A 816 2.21 13.87 -39.60
N ARG A 817 1.94 12.95 -38.66
CA ARG A 817 0.58 12.72 -38.15
C ARG A 817 0.02 13.92 -37.40
N TRP A 818 0.83 14.63 -36.62
CA TRP A 818 0.40 15.87 -35.98
C TRP A 818 0.17 16.99 -36.99
N ALA A 819 1.04 17.14 -38.00
CA ALA A 819 0.86 18.10 -39.08
C ALA A 819 -0.42 17.82 -39.90
N ALA A 820 -0.70 16.54 -40.20
CA ALA A 820 -1.94 16.14 -40.87
C ALA A 820 -3.18 16.43 -40.00
N LEU A 821 -3.08 16.27 -38.68
CA LEU A 821 -4.15 16.64 -37.75
C LEU A 821 -4.35 18.16 -37.64
N ALA A 822 -3.28 18.94 -37.75
CA ALA A 822 -3.34 20.40 -37.77
C ALA A 822 -3.84 20.96 -39.11
N GLY A 823 -3.51 20.29 -40.22
CA GLY A 823 -3.85 20.70 -41.58
C GLY A 823 -5.17 20.16 -42.14
N THR A 824 -5.88 19.26 -41.42
CA THR A 824 -7.25 18.87 -41.82
C THR A 824 -8.20 19.99 -41.42
N ASP A 825 -8.36 20.97 -42.33
CA ASP A 825 -9.15 22.20 -42.25
C ASP A 825 -9.03 22.92 -40.90
N GLY A 826 -8.39 24.09 -40.84
CA GLY A 826 -8.36 24.93 -39.62
C GLY A 826 -9.73 25.14 -38.97
N ASN A 827 -10.81 25.05 -39.77
CA ASN A 827 -12.21 25.04 -39.32
C ASN A 827 -12.63 23.76 -38.56
N GLY A 828 -12.08 22.59 -38.88
CA GLY A 828 -12.29 21.34 -38.16
C GLY A 828 -11.70 21.38 -36.76
N TYR A 829 -10.47 21.90 -36.60
CA TYR A 829 -9.82 22.11 -35.30
C TYR A 829 -10.57 23.12 -34.43
N ALA A 830 -10.94 24.28 -35.00
CA ALA A 830 -11.76 25.29 -34.32
C ALA A 830 -13.14 24.72 -33.94
N ALA A 831 -13.79 23.96 -34.82
CA ALA A 831 -15.09 23.34 -34.53
C ALA A 831 -15.01 22.20 -33.49
N GLU A 832 -13.86 21.52 -33.34
CA GLU A 832 -13.66 20.48 -32.32
C GLU A 832 -13.30 21.09 -30.95
N LEU A 833 -12.59 22.23 -30.93
CA LEU A 833 -12.39 23.07 -29.74
C LEU A 833 -13.69 23.71 -29.26
N VAL A 834 -14.49 24.31 -30.16
CA VAL A 834 -15.80 24.90 -29.84
C VAL A 834 -16.77 23.83 -29.36
N ARG A 835 -16.78 22.64 -29.96
CA ARG A 835 -17.55 21.49 -29.44
C ARG A 835 -17.08 21.06 -28.06
N CYS A 836 -15.78 21.05 -27.78
CA CYS A 836 -15.28 20.77 -26.43
C CYS A 836 -15.58 21.89 -25.42
N ALA A 837 -15.66 23.15 -25.86
CA ALA A 837 -15.99 24.32 -25.02
C ALA A 837 -17.49 24.44 -24.72
N THR A 838 -18.34 24.02 -25.67
CA THR A 838 -19.81 23.98 -25.51
C THR A 838 -20.30 22.71 -24.81
N ASP A 839 -19.51 21.62 -24.83
CA ASP A 839 -19.72 20.40 -24.04
C ASP A 839 -18.98 20.41 -22.66
N SER A 840 -18.48 21.56 -22.19
CA SER A 840 -17.79 21.71 -20.89
C SER A 840 -18.70 22.13 -19.74
#